data_AF-A0A7S9LRS5-F1
#
_entry.id   AF-A0A7S9LRS5-F1
#
_cell.length_a   1.000
_cell.length_b   1.000
_cell.length_c   1.000
_cell.angle_alpha   90.00
_cell.angle_beta   90.00
_cell.angle_gamma   90.00
#
_symmetry.space_group_name_H-M   'P 1'
#
loop_
_entity.id
_entity.type
_entity.pdbx_description
1 polymer ?
#
loop_
_entity_poly.entity_id
_entity_poly.type
_entity_poly.pdbx_seq_one_letter_code
_entity_poly.pdbx_strand_id
1 'polypeptide(L)'
;MFGMIRVRRPARLLRGCAVAGICALAGLSPHVGAAQPIADFTANPLVGCEIGHNVFFTDNSSNLGASPSWSWDFGDGKGSALRNPVNTYTLEGSFTARLTVTDGTTGLSDTATDTILVDNTHAEVTTFTGLSDPLPGTGASLTLSFSEAVTGLTAGDFDLTNLAVDGISGSGTNYTVAVRPLADGAVSIGLRRGTVEDADSGCVAASSPPAALTATASTATPTIALSTSGGTLGPGQTAPVTFTLSVSSTDFTAGDVQVSGGALNGFSGSGTSYSATFTADGSGAPGVSVGSGVFSDSVGNFNADGADANNSVSFTLDATGPTVAISGAPAEIRGPVSFAVDITFSEAVTGFTLGDINAVNATVTGLTGSGSSYTAQVTAGGTGSVTLQVPAGVAVDAAGNGNLASAVLSTDDRIVVETQEVIADFIAGRTTQLIANQPGTICLMSGACNAGSFDFGAVPGEAYFSFVSRGDGDTWVRVSGSRTTSDDTEGDHVLAAVGAHLDLGPNLRPGLMLQLDHMRTEDGEAETEGTGWLAGPYLIGKLPGQPLYYEARTLWGESRNETTPFGTFTDTFDTDRFLAMVRVAGELGVEAFTLVPSLSAAYAEDEQQPYENAQGTRVPGQSVSTREVAAGLDISVPVDINTQRWTFGTGIAAIHARTDATGAARGVVPPQDGGRARLNLSAETHTLLPGGLSVSGFFDGIGQSGYEAYGASLSYDWRF
;
A
#
# COMPACT_ATOMS: atom_id res chain seq x y z
N MET A 1 -40.86 23.27 -44.86
CA MET A 1 -40.17 23.30 -46.16
C MET A 1 -41.01 22.53 -47.18
N PHE A 2 -41.86 23.22 -47.95
CA PHE A 2 -42.51 22.65 -49.14
C PHE A 2 -42.27 23.63 -50.30
N GLY A 3 -41.65 23.13 -51.38
CA GLY A 3 -41.22 23.93 -52.52
C GLY A 3 -42.34 24.17 -53.54
N MET A 4 -42.41 25.40 -54.03
CA MET A 4 -43.33 25.91 -55.05
C MET A 4 -43.67 24.94 -56.21
N ILE A 5 -44.96 24.90 -56.57
CA ILE A 5 -45.37 24.91 -57.99
C ILE A 5 -46.39 26.04 -58.19
N ARG A 6 -46.03 27.03 -59.01
CA ARG A 6 -46.96 28.00 -59.61
C ARG A 6 -47.53 27.42 -60.90
N VAL A 7 -48.85 27.34 -61.04
CA VAL A 7 -49.57 27.66 -62.30
C VAL A 7 -50.88 28.39 -61.93
N ARG A 8 -51.31 29.34 -62.77
CA ARG A 8 -52.47 30.21 -62.53
C ARG A 8 -53.82 29.48 -62.63
N ARG A 9 -54.76 29.92 -61.77
CA ARG A 9 -56.25 30.05 -61.92
C ARG A 9 -57.01 29.05 -62.83
N PRO A 10 -58.22 28.67 -62.41
CA PRO A 10 -59.36 29.32 -63.08
C PRO A 10 -60.49 29.78 -62.14
N ALA A 11 -61.23 30.80 -62.60
CA ALA A 11 -62.53 31.15 -62.04
C ALA A 11 -63.58 30.09 -62.41
N ARG A 12 -64.69 30.05 -61.67
CA ARG A 12 -65.77 29.07 -61.82
C ARG A 12 -66.73 29.42 -62.98
N LEU A 13 -67.42 28.38 -63.45
CA LEU A 13 -68.71 28.39 -64.16
C LEU A 13 -68.76 28.97 -65.59
N LEU A 14 -68.92 28.07 -66.57
CA LEU A 14 -70.21 27.85 -67.25
C LEU A 14 -70.24 26.49 -67.96
N ARG A 15 -71.27 25.66 -67.68
CA ARG A 15 -71.74 24.60 -68.58
C ARG A 15 -72.72 25.26 -69.57
N GLY A 16 -72.87 24.88 -70.84
CA GLY A 16 -72.14 23.90 -71.66
C GLY A 16 -73.05 23.30 -72.75
N CYS A 17 -72.62 23.32 -74.02
CA CYS A 17 -73.02 22.47 -75.15
C CYS A 17 -72.05 22.80 -76.32
N ALA A 18 -71.30 21.91 -76.99
CA ALA A 18 -71.52 20.55 -77.48
C ALA A 18 -72.12 20.47 -78.91
N VAL A 19 -71.35 19.81 -79.80
CA VAL A 19 -71.70 19.21 -81.11
C VAL A 19 -71.86 20.13 -82.34
N ALA A 20 -70.75 20.21 -83.09
CA ALA A 20 -70.57 19.98 -84.54
C ALA A 20 -71.64 20.39 -85.60
N GLY A 21 -71.13 21.04 -86.66
CA GLY A 21 -71.04 20.35 -87.97
C GLY A 21 -72.11 20.63 -89.04
N ILE A 22 -71.75 21.50 -90.00
CA ILE A 22 -72.06 21.42 -91.44
C ILE A 22 -73.46 20.89 -91.85
N CYS A 23 -74.35 21.81 -92.25
CA CYS A 23 -75.05 21.70 -93.54
C CYS A 23 -75.56 23.06 -94.02
N ALA A 24 -75.44 23.31 -95.33
CA ALA A 24 -76.05 24.43 -96.02
C ALA A 24 -77.26 23.95 -96.85
N LEU A 25 -78.10 24.90 -97.27
CA LEU A 25 -79.38 24.72 -98.00
C LEU A 25 -80.52 24.10 -97.14
N ALA A 26 -81.75 24.59 -97.15
CA ALA A 26 -82.37 25.71 -97.89
C ALA A 26 -83.24 26.59 -96.96
N GLY A 27 -83.53 27.82 -97.39
CA GLY A 27 -83.92 28.90 -96.47
C GLY A 27 -85.35 28.88 -95.92
N LEU A 28 -85.46 29.23 -94.63
CA LEU A 28 -86.65 29.79 -93.98
C LEU A 28 -86.20 30.95 -93.07
N SER A 29 -87.03 31.99 -92.96
CA SER A 29 -86.66 33.26 -92.31
C SER A 29 -86.73 33.17 -90.78
N PRO A 30 -85.72 33.66 -90.01
CA PRO A 30 -85.73 33.57 -88.55
C PRO A 30 -86.52 34.71 -87.90
N HIS A 31 -87.47 34.37 -87.02
CA HIS A 31 -87.90 35.27 -85.94
C HIS A 31 -86.94 35.13 -84.76
N VAL A 32 -86.52 36.27 -84.19
CA VAL A 32 -85.62 36.33 -83.03
C VAL A 32 -86.35 35.86 -81.78
N GLY A 33 -85.84 34.82 -81.13
CA GLY A 33 -86.18 34.51 -79.74
C GLY A 33 -85.39 35.42 -78.79
N ALA A 34 -86.05 35.97 -77.78
CA ALA A 34 -85.41 36.85 -76.80
C ALA A 34 -84.46 36.08 -75.86
N ALA A 35 -83.46 36.78 -75.32
CA ALA A 35 -82.51 36.22 -74.36
C ALA A 35 -83.04 36.34 -72.92
N GLN A 36 -82.81 35.31 -72.10
CA GLN A 36 -83.22 35.28 -70.69
C GLN A 36 -82.29 36.17 -69.83
N PRO A 37 -82.82 36.94 -68.86
CA PRO A 37 -82.01 37.67 -67.89
C PRO A 37 -81.12 36.75 -67.04
N ILE A 38 -80.02 37.30 -66.54
CA ILE A 38 -79.11 36.67 -65.57
C ILE A 38 -79.02 37.60 -64.37
N ALA A 39 -79.42 37.13 -63.20
CA ALA A 39 -79.44 37.93 -61.98
C ALA A 39 -78.06 37.96 -61.31
N ASP A 40 -77.63 39.14 -60.87
CA ASP A 40 -76.42 39.34 -60.08
C ASP A 40 -76.52 40.65 -59.27
N PHE A 41 -75.93 40.68 -58.08
CA PHE A 41 -75.89 41.90 -57.26
C PHE A 41 -74.71 41.92 -56.29
N THR A 42 -74.40 43.11 -55.80
CA THR A 42 -73.50 43.31 -54.66
C THR A 42 -74.24 44.00 -53.53
N ALA A 43 -74.07 43.48 -52.32
CA ALA A 43 -74.51 44.11 -51.08
C ALA A 43 -73.30 44.64 -50.30
N ASN A 44 -73.43 45.82 -49.70
CA ASN A 44 -72.37 46.41 -48.89
C ASN A 44 -72.95 47.39 -47.86
N PRO A 45 -72.49 47.38 -46.59
CA PRO A 45 -71.70 46.34 -45.92
C PRO A 45 -72.47 45.02 -45.68
N LEU A 46 -71.76 43.88 -45.77
CA LEU A 46 -72.35 42.53 -45.56
C LEU A 46 -72.54 42.17 -44.08
N VAL A 47 -71.79 42.79 -43.17
CA VAL A 47 -71.89 42.57 -41.72
C VAL A 47 -72.21 43.88 -41.01
N GLY A 48 -73.07 43.82 -39.99
CA GLY A 48 -73.41 44.93 -39.10
C GLY A 48 -73.37 44.49 -37.64
N CYS A 49 -72.77 45.33 -36.79
CA CYS A 49 -72.53 45.07 -35.36
C CYS A 49 -73.62 45.63 -34.42
N GLU A 50 -74.68 46.21 -34.99
CA GLU A 50 -75.80 46.79 -34.26
C GLU A 50 -77.09 46.60 -35.07
N ILE A 51 -78.23 46.44 -34.38
CA ILE A 51 -79.54 46.50 -35.03
C ILE A 51 -79.81 47.88 -35.64
N GLY A 52 -80.48 47.92 -36.80
CA GLY A 52 -80.59 49.13 -37.62
C GLY A 52 -79.57 49.21 -38.76
N HIS A 53 -78.92 48.08 -39.08
CA HIS A 53 -77.89 47.97 -40.11
C HIS A 53 -78.40 48.31 -41.51
N ASN A 54 -77.79 49.30 -42.16
CA ASN A 54 -78.16 49.75 -43.50
C ASN A 54 -77.28 49.09 -44.57
N VAL A 55 -77.90 48.25 -45.41
CA VAL A 55 -77.22 47.57 -46.52
C VAL A 55 -77.66 48.17 -47.84
N PHE A 56 -76.69 48.61 -48.63
CA PHE A 56 -76.89 49.15 -49.97
C PHE A 56 -76.79 48.00 -50.98
N PHE A 57 -77.85 47.79 -51.76
CA PHE A 57 -77.91 46.76 -52.79
C PHE A 57 -77.74 47.39 -54.17
N THR A 58 -76.80 46.86 -54.96
CA THR A 58 -76.53 47.31 -56.33
C THR A 58 -76.76 46.16 -57.31
N ASP A 59 -77.70 46.35 -58.23
CA ASP A 59 -77.99 45.44 -59.32
C ASP A 59 -76.87 45.41 -60.37
N ASN A 60 -76.28 44.23 -60.55
CA ASN A 60 -75.27 43.92 -61.57
C ASN A 60 -75.80 42.97 -62.66
N SER A 61 -77.10 42.66 -62.62
CA SER A 61 -77.77 41.72 -63.53
C SER A 61 -77.64 42.10 -65.00
N SER A 62 -77.63 41.09 -65.87
CA SER A 62 -77.40 41.22 -67.32
C SER A 62 -78.50 40.56 -68.15
N ASN A 63 -78.50 40.78 -69.48
CA ASN A 63 -79.50 40.26 -70.42
C ASN A 63 -80.97 40.61 -70.09
N LEU A 64 -81.20 41.81 -69.53
CA LEU A 64 -82.47 42.20 -68.89
C LEU A 64 -83.73 42.36 -69.79
N GLY A 65 -83.61 42.18 -71.11
CA GLY A 65 -84.74 42.36 -72.03
C GLY A 65 -85.24 43.81 -72.11
N ALA A 66 -86.49 43.99 -72.55
CA ALA A 66 -87.12 45.30 -72.65
C ALA A 66 -88.06 45.53 -71.45
N SER A 67 -87.95 46.70 -70.81
CA SER A 67 -88.69 47.06 -69.59
C SER A 67 -88.54 46.03 -68.44
N PRO A 68 -87.31 45.77 -67.95
CA PRO A 68 -87.10 44.86 -66.83
C PRO A 68 -87.76 45.33 -65.52
N SER A 69 -88.12 44.37 -64.69
CA SER A 69 -88.59 44.58 -63.32
C SER A 69 -87.72 43.82 -62.32
N TRP A 70 -87.33 44.49 -61.23
CA TRP A 70 -86.62 43.89 -60.10
C TRP A 70 -87.62 43.52 -59.00
N SER A 71 -87.36 42.42 -58.30
CA SER A 71 -88.06 42.02 -57.09
C SER A 71 -87.02 41.54 -56.07
N TRP A 72 -86.85 42.33 -55.03
CA TRP A 72 -86.01 42.03 -53.88
C TRP A 72 -86.84 41.43 -52.76
N ASP A 73 -86.32 40.38 -52.15
CA ASP A 73 -86.69 39.86 -50.84
C ASP A 73 -85.43 39.91 -50.00
N PHE A 74 -85.42 40.68 -48.91
CA PHE A 74 -84.22 40.85 -48.09
C PHE A 74 -84.05 39.74 -47.03
N GLY A 75 -84.99 38.79 -46.95
CA GLY A 75 -84.96 37.71 -45.95
C GLY A 75 -85.42 38.14 -44.55
N ASP A 76 -85.59 39.43 -44.29
CA ASP A 76 -86.16 40.00 -43.05
C ASP A 76 -87.69 40.24 -43.14
N GLY A 77 -88.33 39.71 -44.18
CA GLY A 77 -89.74 39.92 -44.50
C GLY A 77 -90.05 41.24 -45.22
N LYS A 78 -89.04 42.09 -45.50
CA LYS A 78 -89.16 43.27 -46.36
C LYS A 78 -88.70 42.95 -47.78
N GLY A 79 -89.17 43.75 -48.73
CA GLY A 79 -88.80 43.65 -50.14
C GLY A 79 -88.89 44.98 -50.87
N SER A 80 -88.42 45.01 -52.12
CA SER A 80 -88.40 46.23 -52.94
C SER A 80 -88.52 45.93 -54.43
N ALA A 81 -89.05 46.87 -55.20
CA ALA A 81 -89.07 46.85 -56.67
C ALA A 81 -88.08 47.85 -57.30
N LEU A 82 -87.30 48.58 -56.49
CA LEU A 82 -86.26 49.47 -56.97
C LEU A 82 -85.07 48.67 -57.52
N ARG A 83 -84.40 49.20 -58.54
CA ARG A 83 -83.18 48.58 -59.09
C ARG A 83 -82.06 48.47 -58.06
N ASN A 84 -81.77 49.56 -57.34
CA ASN A 84 -80.73 49.65 -56.32
C ASN A 84 -81.36 50.14 -54.99
N PRO A 85 -81.95 49.25 -54.18
CA PRO A 85 -82.56 49.63 -52.91
C PRO A 85 -81.54 49.73 -51.76
N VAL A 86 -81.99 50.29 -50.65
CA VAL A 86 -81.33 50.17 -49.34
C VAL A 86 -82.32 49.43 -48.44
N ASN A 87 -81.87 48.41 -47.71
CA ASN A 87 -82.65 47.82 -46.62
C ASN A 87 -82.01 48.14 -45.26
N THR A 88 -82.87 48.40 -44.28
CA THR A 88 -82.47 48.53 -42.87
C THR A 88 -82.88 47.26 -42.13
N TYR A 89 -81.91 46.45 -41.74
CA TYR A 89 -82.14 45.26 -40.94
C TYR A 89 -82.27 45.66 -39.47
N THR A 90 -83.47 45.47 -38.92
CA THR A 90 -83.89 45.96 -37.60
C THR A 90 -83.90 44.88 -36.51
N LEU A 91 -83.45 43.67 -36.86
CA LEU A 91 -83.30 42.51 -35.98
C LEU A 91 -81.91 41.92 -36.23
N GLU A 92 -81.36 41.26 -35.22
CA GLU A 92 -80.17 40.41 -35.36
C GLU A 92 -80.51 39.11 -36.10
N GLY A 93 -79.49 38.48 -36.67
CA GLY A 93 -79.58 37.22 -37.40
C GLY A 93 -78.85 37.22 -38.74
N SER A 94 -78.89 36.05 -39.39
CA SER A 94 -78.38 35.86 -40.76
C SER A 94 -79.54 35.91 -41.75
N PHE A 95 -79.51 36.87 -42.66
CA PHE A 95 -80.58 37.13 -43.63
C PHE A 95 -80.08 36.84 -45.04
N THR A 96 -80.76 35.95 -45.76
CA THR A 96 -80.45 35.68 -47.18
C THR A 96 -81.20 36.65 -48.08
N ALA A 97 -80.53 37.72 -48.49
CA ALA A 97 -81.06 38.66 -49.47
C ALA A 97 -81.10 38.00 -50.85
N ARG A 98 -82.21 38.20 -51.57
CA ARG A 98 -82.52 37.60 -52.87
C ARG A 98 -82.96 38.67 -53.85
N LEU A 99 -82.28 38.73 -54.99
CA LEU A 99 -82.75 39.48 -56.16
C LEU A 99 -83.37 38.52 -57.18
N THR A 100 -84.57 38.84 -57.65
CA THR A 100 -85.17 38.24 -58.85
C THR A 100 -85.36 39.33 -59.90
N VAL A 101 -84.86 39.13 -61.13
CA VAL A 101 -85.07 40.06 -62.23
C VAL A 101 -85.86 39.38 -63.35
N THR A 102 -86.86 40.07 -63.88
CA THR A 102 -87.77 39.56 -64.91
C THR A 102 -87.79 40.50 -66.12
N ASP A 103 -87.71 39.94 -67.32
CA ASP A 103 -87.93 40.65 -68.58
C ASP A 103 -89.42 40.93 -68.78
N GLY A 104 -89.81 42.21 -68.81
CA GLY A 104 -91.20 42.65 -68.93
C GLY A 104 -91.87 42.33 -70.27
N THR A 105 -91.11 41.96 -71.30
CA THR A 105 -91.65 41.52 -72.60
C THR A 105 -91.83 40.02 -72.74
N THR A 106 -91.04 39.20 -72.05
CA THR A 106 -91.09 37.72 -72.20
C THR A 106 -91.56 36.97 -70.96
N GLY A 107 -91.53 37.62 -69.79
CA GLY A 107 -91.83 36.99 -68.50
C GLY A 107 -90.75 36.04 -68.00
N LEU A 108 -89.61 35.93 -68.70
CA LEU A 108 -88.47 35.13 -68.25
C LEU A 108 -87.75 35.83 -67.09
N SER A 109 -87.32 35.05 -66.10
CA SER A 109 -86.63 35.56 -64.91
C SER A 109 -85.46 34.69 -64.47
N ASP A 110 -84.62 35.26 -63.61
CA ASP A 110 -83.52 34.58 -62.92
C ASP A 110 -83.34 35.12 -61.49
N THR A 111 -82.56 34.43 -60.64
CA THR A 111 -82.40 34.74 -59.21
C THR A 111 -80.94 34.67 -58.75
N ALA A 112 -80.51 35.68 -57.99
CA ALA A 112 -79.27 35.69 -57.21
C ALA A 112 -79.56 35.82 -55.71
N THR A 113 -78.64 35.34 -54.86
CA THR A 113 -78.73 35.42 -53.39
C THR A 113 -77.38 35.70 -52.75
N ASP A 114 -77.37 36.49 -51.68
CA ASP A 114 -76.21 36.76 -50.83
C ASP A 114 -76.64 36.84 -49.35
N THR A 115 -75.71 36.65 -48.41
CA THR A 115 -76.01 36.61 -46.97
C THR A 115 -75.55 37.87 -46.27
N ILE A 116 -76.47 38.51 -45.54
CA ILE A 116 -76.19 39.61 -44.61
C ILE A 116 -76.16 39.04 -43.19
N LEU A 117 -75.13 39.37 -42.42
CA LEU A 117 -75.07 39.09 -40.99
C LEU A 117 -75.34 40.38 -40.21
N VAL A 118 -76.33 40.36 -39.32
CA VAL A 118 -76.48 41.40 -38.29
C VAL A 118 -76.27 40.71 -36.96
N ASP A 119 -75.17 41.05 -36.31
CA ASP A 119 -74.79 40.55 -35.01
C ASP A 119 -74.89 41.72 -34.02
N ASN A 120 -75.68 41.55 -32.97
CA ASN A 120 -75.88 42.56 -31.92
C ASN A 120 -75.48 41.98 -30.55
N THR A 121 -75.25 40.67 -30.47
CA THR A 121 -74.43 40.03 -29.45
C THR A 121 -72.98 40.45 -29.62
N HIS A 122 -72.24 40.44 -28.52
CA HIS A 122 -70.86 40.91 -28.48
C HIS A 122 -70.14 40.16 -27.36
N ALA A 123 -68.93 39.69 -27.63
CA ALA A 123 -68.17 38.91 -26.66
C ALA A 123 -67.92 39.67 -25.35
N GLU A 124 -68.49 39.19 -24.25
CA GLU A 124 -68.26 39.69 -22.89
C GLU A 124 -67.27 38.79 -22.14
N VAL A 125 -66.43 39.37 -21.28
CA VAL A 125 -65.52 38.58 -20.43
C VAL A 125 -66.32 37.90 -19.32
N THR A 126 -66.37 36.57 -19.34
CA THR A 126 -67.10 35.76 -18.35
C THR A 126 -66.25 35.42 -17.12
N THR A 127 -64.94 35.23 -17.31
CA THR A 127 -63.99 35.02 -16.21
C THR A 127 -62.66 35.71 -16.50
N PHE A 128 -62.10 36.35 -15.48
CA PHE A 128 -60.72 36.83 -15.49
C PHE A 128 -60.14 36.65 -14.09
N THR A 129 -59.35 35.60 -13.89
CA THR A 129 -58.88 35.14 -12.56
C THR A 129 -57.51 34.48 -12.62
N GLY A 130 -56.94 34.11 -11.46
CA GLY A 130 -55.71 33.32 -11.36
C GLY A 130 -54.45 34.10 -10.95
N LEU A 131 -54.56 35.40 -10.67
CA LEU A 131 -53.45 36.18 -10.12
C LEU A 131 -53.33 35.87 -8.61
N SER A 132 -52.22 35.26 -8.18
CA SER A 132 -51.94 35.05 -6.76
C SER A 132 -51.49 36.34 -6.10
N ASP A 133 -51.80 36.49 -4.80
CA ASP A 133 -51.30 37.57 -3.97
C ASP A 133 -50.71 36.98 -2.66
N PRO A 134 -49.39 37.05 -2.45
CA PRO A 134 -48.39 37.62 -3.36
C PRO A 134 -48.16 36.81 -4.65
N LEU A 135 -47.59 37.48 -5.66
CA LEU A 135 -47.17 36.92 -6.95
C LEU A 135 -45.65 36.63 -6.92
N PRO A 136 -45.20 35.38 -7.12
CA PRO A 136 -43.77 35.07 -7.20
C PRO A 136 -43.10 35.67 -8.45
N GLY A 137 -41.78 35.85 -8.38
CA GLY A 137 -40.94 36.31 -9.48
C GLY A 137 -40.91 35.36 -10.69
N THR A 138 -41.33 34.12 -10.53
CA THR A 138 -41.56 33.15 -11.62
C THR A 138 -42.84 33.43 -12.42
N GLY A 139 -43.77 34.22 -11.88
CA GLY A 139 -45.03 34.59 -12.53
C GLY A 139 -46.21 33.65 -12.24
N ALA A 140 -47.33 33.89 -12.93
CA ALA A 140 -48.56 33.10 -12.82
C ALA A 140 -49.24 32.91 -14.18
N SER A 141 -50.08 31.88 -14.29
CA SER A 141 -50.94 31.64 -15.44
C SER A 141 -52.38 32.03 -15.12
N LEU A 142 -52.85 33.12 -15.73
CA LEU A 142 -54.21 33.64 -15.56
C LEU A 142 -55.18 32.95 -16.50
N THR A 143 -56.43 32.76 -16.08
CA THR A 143 -57.51 32.28 -16.95
C THR A 143 -58.37 33.47 -17.39
N LEU A 144 -58.58 33.58 -18.70
CA LEU A 144 -59.45 34.58 -19.33
C LEU A 144 -60.44 33.84 -20.26
N SER A 145 -61.74 34.01 -20.02
CA SER A 145 -62.79 33.42 -20.85
C SER A 145 -63.82 34.45 -21.29
N PHE A 146 -64.42 34.21 -22.45
CA PHE A 146 -65.42 35.06 -23.11
C PHE A 146 -66.77 34.32 -23.25
N SER A 147 -67.87 35.06 -23.46
CA SER A 147 -69.22 34.52 -23.71
C SER A 147 -69.30 33.72 -25.00
N GLU A 148 -68.53 34.13 -26.01
CA GLU A 148 -68.44 33.53 -27.35
C GLU A 148 -67.01 33.60 -27.88
N ALA A 149 -66.80 33.16 -29.12
CA ALA A 149 -65.46 32.99 -29.68
C ALA A 149 -64.88 34.34 -30.13
N VAL A 150 -63.67 34.67 -29.69
CA VAL A 150 -62.99 35.90 -30.10
C VAL A 150 -61.74 35.65 -30.94
N THR A 151 -61.32 36.68 -31.66
CA THR A 151 -60.05 36.78 -32.38
C THR A 151 -59.33 38.09 -32.03
N GLY A 152 -58.09 38.23 -32.49
CA GLY A 152 -57.30 39.46 -32.32
C GLY A 152 -56.56 39.62 -30.99
N LEU A 153 -56.85 38.83 -29.95
CA LEU A 153 -56.21 38.98 -28.62
C LEU A 153 -54.67 38.84 -28.67
N THR A 154 -53.98 39.89 -28.21
CA THR A 154 -52.52 40.01 -28.08
C THR A 154 -52.09 40.52 -26.70
N ALA A 155 -50.78 40.51 -26.44
CA ALA A 155 -50.22 41.13 -25.24
C ALA A 155 -50.41 42.67 -25.20
N GLY A 156 -50.65 43.32 -26.35
CA GLY A 156 -50.89 44.76 -26.44
C GLY A 156 -52.26 45.20 -25.91
N ASP A 157 -53.15 44.25 -25.63
CA ASP A 157 -54.53 44.51 -25.26
C ASP A 157 -54.75 44.60 -23.75
N PHE A 158 -53.66 44.48 -22.98
CA PHE A 158 -53.67 44.60 -21.53
C PHE A 158 -53.05 45.93 -21.07
N ASP A 159 -53.71 46.57 -20.09
CA ASP A 159 -53.10 47.59 -19.25
C ASP A 159 -52.35 46.90 -18.10
N LEU A 160 -51.04 47.11 -18.04
CA LEU A 160 -50.11 46.43 -17.13
C LEU A 160 -49.44 47.44 -16.20
N THR A 161 -49.46 47.16 -14.89
CA THR A 161 -48.60 47.82 -13.90
C THR A 161 -47.62 46.79 -13.36
N ASN A 162 -46.32 47.03 -13.55
CA ASN A 162 -45.23 46.19 -13.02
C ASN A 162 -45.30 44.70 -13.45
N LEU A 163 -45.98 44.40 -14.55
CA LEU A 163 -46.09 43.06 -15.15
C LEU A 163 -45.64 43.08 -16.62
N ALA A 164 -45.18 41.93 -17.09
CA ALA A 164 -45.08 41.58 -18.50
C ALA A 164 -45.97 40.37 -18.80
N VAL A 165 -46.58 40.33 -19.99
CA VAL A 165 -47.23 39.14 -20.55
C VAL A 165 -46.18 38.36 -21.34
N ASP A 166 -45.83 37.16 -20.87
CA ASP A 166 -44.83 36.29 -21.51
C ASP A 166 -45.43 35.44 -22.63
N GLY A 167 -46.73 35.18 -22.58
CA GLY A 167 -47.43 34.40 -23.58
C GLY A 167 -48.93 34.37 -23.39
N ILE A 168 -49.64 34.18 -24.50
CA ILE A 168 -51.08 33.91 -24.53
C ILE A 168 -51.26 32.60 -25.28
N SER A 169 -52.07 31.70 -24.73
CA SER A 169 -52.40 30.41 -25.32
C SER A 169 -53.90 30.14 -25.18
N GLY A 170 -54.44 29.22 -25.98
CA GLY A 170 -55.89 29.04 -26.12
C GLY A 170 -56.45 29.72 -27.38
N SER A 171 -57.76 29.57 -27.59
CA SER A 171 -58.46 30.02 -28.80
C SER A 171 -59.97 29.97 -28.61
N GLY A 172 -60.72 30.85 -29.28
CA GLY A 172 -62.18 30.87 -29.23
C GLY A 172 -62.65 31.52 -27.94
N THR A 173 -63.25 30.75 -27.03
CA THR A 173 -63.83 31.26 -25.78
C THR A 173 -62.89 31.26 -24.59
N ASN A 174 -61.73 30.59 -24.65
CA ASN A 174 -60.88 30.34 -23.48
C ASN A 174 -59.39 30.58 -23.79
N TYR A 175 -58.74 31.34 -22.91
CA TYR A 175 -57.33 31.72 -23.00
C TYR A 175 -56.62 31.59 -21.66
N THR A 176 -55.34 31.23 -21.71
CA THR A 176 -54.41 31.29 -20.60
C THR A 176 -53.36 32.37 -20.89
N VAL A 177 -53.26 33.35 -20.00
CA VAL A 177 -52.32 34.48 -20.09
C VAL A 177 -51.21 34.29 -19.06
N ALA A 178 -49.99 34.01 -19.50
CA ALA A 178 -48.83 33.90 -18.63
C ALA A 178 -48.27 35.30 -18.35
N VAL A 179 -48.15 35.67 -17.07
CA VAL A 179 -47.62 36.96 -16.61
C VAL A 179 -46.47 36.79 -15.63
N ARG A 180 -45.47 37.66 -15.70
CA ARG A 180 -44.36 37.74 -14.74
C ARG A 180 -44.18 39.17 -14.23
N PRO A 181 -43.90 39.39 -12.94
CA PRO A 181 -43.57 40.71 -12.42
C PRO A 181 -42.21 41.22 -12.95
N LEU A 182 -42.08 42.55 -13.02
CA LEU A 182 -40.83 43.21 -13.43
C LEU A 182 -39.96 43.62 -12.24
N ALA A 183 -40.56 43.87 -11.07
CA ALA A 183 -39.92 44.21 -9.81
C ALA A 183 -40.86 43.89 -8.63
N ASP A 184 -40.36 44.03 -7.40
CA ASP A 184 -41.19 43.95 -6.18
C ASP A 184 -42.22 45.08 -6.10
N GLY A 185 -43.35 44.80 -5.44
CA GLY A 185 -44.39 45.79 -5.14
C GLY A 185 -45.70 45.57 -5.89
N ALA A 186 -46.57 46.57 -5.89
CA ALA A 186 -47.92 46.43 -6.46
C ALA A 186 -47.89 46.11 -7.97
N VAL A 187 -48.69 45.11 -8.36
CA VAL A 187 -48.89 44.69 -9.75
C VAL A 187 -50.37 44.78 -10.13
N SER A 188 -50.65 45.08 -11.39
CA SER A 188 -52.01 44.98 -11.93
C SER A 188 -52.05 44.62 -13.40
N ILE A 189 -53.13 43.92 -13.79
CA ILE A 189 -53.45 43.60 -15.18
C ILE A 189 -54.96 43.81 -15.40
N GLY A 190 -55.31 44.61 -16.40
CA GLY A 190 -56.69 44.77 -16.89
C GLY A 190 -56.74 44.58 -18.40
N LEU A 191 -57.83 44.01 -18.92
CA LEU A 191 -58.09 43.97 -20.36
C LEU A 191 -58.62 45.33 -20.81
N ARG A 192 -58.08 45.88 -21.90
CA ARG A 192 -58.57 47.13 -22.51
C ARG A 192 -59.91 46.91 -23.21
N ARG A 193 -60.76 47.93 -23.21
CA ARG A 193 -62.05 47.90 -23.91
C ARG A 193 -61.85 47.87 -25.44
N GLY A 194 -62.62 47.03 -26.14
CA GLY A 194 -62.73 47.04 -27.61
C GLY A 194 -61.47 46.56 -28.34
N THR A 195 -60.70 45.66 -27.74
CA THR A 195 -59.42 45.15 -28.26
C THR A 195 -59.51 43.76 -28.90
N VAL A 196 -60.61 43.05 -28.70
CA VAL A 196 -60.88 41.76 -29.34
C VAL A 196 -62.09 41.87 -30.25
N GLU A 197 -62.04 41.14 -31.36
CA GLU A 197 -63.11 41.05 -32.36
C GLU A 197 -63.84 39.72 -32.18
N ASP A 198 -65.16 39.72 -32.35
CA ASP A 198 -65.94 38.50 -32.49
C ASP A 198 -65.41 37.65 -33.67
N ALA A 199 -65.35 36.33 -33.50
CA ALA A 199 -64.77 35.42 -34.49
C ALA A 199 -65.64 35.19 -35.73
N ASP A 200 -66.97 35.34 -35.62
CA ASP A 200 -67.94 35.08 -36.68
C ASP A 200 -68.37 36.36 -37.40
N SER A 201 -68.50 37.49 -36.68
CA SER A 201 -68.90 38.79 -37.24
C SER A 201 -67.75 39.80 -37.42
N GLY A 202 -66.62 39.65 -36.74
CA GLY A 202 -65.53 40.64 -36.73
C GLY A 202 -65.89 41.94 -35.98
N CYS A 203 -66.99 41.92 -35.21
CA CYS A 203 -67.45 43.06 -34.43
C CYS A 203 -66.61 43.22 -33.15
N VAL A 204 -66.18 44.45 -32.85
CA VAL A 204 -65.37 44.73 -31.66
C VAL A 204 -66.20 44.56 -30.39
N ALA A 205 -65.69 43.76 -29.44
CA ALA A 205 -66.38 43.42 -28.20
C ALA A 205 -66.95 44.63 -27.42
N ALA A 206 -68.14 44.45 -26.87
CA ALA A 206 -68.89 45.48 -26.16
C ALA A 206 -68.36 45.73 -24.72
N SER A 207 -69.15 46.51 -23.98
CA SER A 207 -68.70 47.87 -23.68
C SER A 207 -68.04 48.11 -22.31
N SER A 208 -67.82 47.06 -21.52
CA SER A 208 -67.18 47.14 -20.20
C SER A 208 -66.12 46.03 -20.02
N PRO A 209 -64.84 46.36 -19.85
CA PRO A 209 -63.85 45.38 -19.43
C PRO A 209 -64.11 44.89 -17.99
N PRO A 210 -63.60 43.71 -17.60
CA PRO A 210 -63.63 43.26 -16.21
C PRO A 210 -62.80 44.18 -15.32
N ALA A 211 -63.02 44.10 -14.00
CA ALA A 211 -62.13 44.75 -13.04
C ALA A 211 -60.69 44.24 -13.21
N ALA A 212 -59.71 45.14 -13.16
CA ALA A 212 -58.31 44.76 -13.20
C ALA A 212 -57.95 43.88 -12.00
N LEU A 213 -57.21 42.79 -12.24
CA LEU A 213 -56.64 41.98 -11.18
C LEU A 213 -55.45 42.73 -10.57
N THR A 214 -55.35 42.71 -9.25
CA THR A 214 -54.29 43.39 -8.48
C THR A 214 -53.70 42.45 -7.46
N ALA A 215 -52.38 42.51 -7.27
CA ALA A 215 -51.65 41.77 -6.24
C ALA A 215 -50.38 42.53 -5.82
N THR A 216 -49.61 41.96 -4.90
CA THR A 216 -48.25 42.38 -4.57
C THR A 216 -47.25 41.36 -5.09
N ALA A 217 -46.25 41.79 -5.87
CA ALA A 217 -45.18 40.91 -6.34
C ALA A 217 -44.00 40.87 -5.38
N SER A 218 -43.40 39.69 -5.25
CA SER A 218 -42.12 39.47 -4.56
C SER A 218 -41.21 38.61 -5.43
N THR A 219 -40.07 39.17 -5.80
CA THR A 219 -39.04 38.58 -6.68
C THR A 219 -37.77 38.21 -5.91
N ALA A 220 -37.70 38.55 -4.61
CA ALA A 220 -36.61 38.17 -3.72
C ALA A 220 -36.52 36.64 -3.61
N THR A 221 -35.37 36.08 -3.98
CA THR A 221 -35.08 34.65 -3.86
C THR A 221 -34.48 34.33 -2.49
N PRO A 222 -34.82 33.19 -1.88
CA PRO A 222 -34.10 32.70 -0.72
C PRO A 222 -32.63 32.39 -1.07
N THR A 223 -31.79 32.39 -0.04
CA THR A 223 -30.37 32.03 -0.12
C THR A 223 -29.96 31.19 1.09
N ILE A 224 -28.84 30.49 1.00
CA ILE A 224 -28.34 29.56 2.01
C ILE A 224 -26.85 29.77 2.32
N ALA A 225 -26.52 29.74 3.61
CA ALA A 225 -25.15 29.76 4.11
C ALA A 225 -24.86 28.45 4.85
N LEU A 226 -23.86 27.71 4.38
CA LEU A 226 -23.33 26.53 5.05
C LEU A 226 -22.14 26.92 5.94
N SER A 227 -22.01 26.24 7.07
CA SER A 227 -20.86 26.39 7.96
C SER A 227 -20.52 25.07 8.65
N THR A 228 -19.26 24.90 9.01
CA THR A 228 -18.75 23.73 9.75
C THR A 228 -17.65 24.15 10.72
N SER A 229 -17.46 23.36 11.78
CA SER A 229 -16.28 23.43 12.65
C SER A 229 -15.29 22.29 12.40
N GLY A 230 -15.48 21.49 11.33
CA GLY A 230 -14.60 20.39 10.95
C GLY A 230 -13.32 20.87 10.26
N GLY A 231 -12.21 20.20 10.55
CA GLY A 231 -10.90 20.39 9.90
C GLY A 231 -10.57 19.23 8.95
N THR A 232 -9.32 18.74 9.03
CA THR A 232 -8.91 17.51 8.35
C THR A 232 -9.64 16.30 8.93
N LEU A 233 -10.18 15.44 8.07
CA LEU A 233 -10.90 14.23 8.42
C LEU A 233 -10.20 13.00 7.82
N GLY A 234 -10.13 11.92 8.59
CA GLY A 234 -9.80 10.58 8.09
C GLY A 234 -11.05 9.78 7.71
N PRO A 235 -10.88 8.60 7.07
CA PRO A 235 -11.99 7.73 6.71
C PRO A 235 -12.85 7.35 7.93
N GLY A 236 -14.16 7.59 7.86
CA GLY A 236 -15.10 7.35 8.95
C GLY A 236 -15.17 8.47 10.01
N GLN A 237 -14.31 9.49 9.98
CA GLN A 237 -14.43 10.64 10.87
C GLN A 237 -15.63 11.53 10.51
N THR A 238 -16.11 12.26 11.51
CA THR A 238 -17.34 13.06 11.40
C THR A 238 -17.13 14.54 11.71
N ALA A 239 -17.89 15.40 11.02
CA ALA A 239 -17.93 16.84 11.26
C ALA A 239 -19.37 17.38 11.22
N PRO A 240 -19.74 18.34 12.09
CA PRO A 240 -21.05 18.98 12.03
C PRO A 240 -21.14 19.95 10.84
N VAL A 241 -22.28 19.97 10.16
CA VAL A 241 -22.62 20.94 9.11
C VAL A 241 -23.91 21.65 9.51
N THR A 242 -23.89 22.97 9.47
CA THR A 242 -25.05 23.83 9.76
C THR A 242 -25.44 24.59 8.51
N PHE A 243 -26.73 24.58 8.18
CA PHE A 243 -27.34 25.27 7.07
C PHE A 243 -28.21 26.40 7.60
N THR A 244 -27.99 27.62 7.11
CA THR A 244 -28.75 28.82 7.52
C THR A 244 -29.39 29.44 6.29
N LEU A 245 -30.73 29.42 6.22
CA LEU A 245 -31.50 29.99 5.12
C LEU A 245 -31.85 31.46 5.46
N SER A 246 -31.85 32.34 4.47
CA SER A 246 -32.17 33.77 4.66
C SER A 246 -33.65 34.03 4.97
N VAL A 247 -34.55 33.12 4.57
CA VAL A 247 -35.96 33.08 4.94
C VAL A 247 -36.40 31.63 5.20
N SER A 248 -37.53 31.44 5.87
CA SER A 248 -38.04 30.11 6.18
C SER A 248 -38.54 29.39 4.92
N SER A 249 -38.10 28.14 4.74
CA SER A 249 -38.62 27.21 3.74
C SER A 249 -39.41 26.08 4.40
N THR A 250 -40.37 25.52 3.67
CA THR A 250 -41.12 24.30 4.06
C THR A 250 -40.80 23.08 3.18
N ASP A 251 -40.03 23.27 2.11
CA ASP A 251 -39.68 22.26 1.12
C ASP A 251 -38.20 21.86 1.14
N PHE A 252 -37.32 22.59 1.82
CA PHE A 252 -35.91 22.22 1.99
C PHE A 252 -35.74 20.94 2.84
N THR A 253 -35.15 19.92 2.23
CA THR A 253 -34.96 18.57 2.76
C THR A 253 -33.53 18.08 2.54
N ALA A 254 -33.21 16.89 3.09
CA ALA A 254 -31.94 16.24 2.83
C ALA A 254 -31.71 15.85 1.35
N GLY A 255 -32.77 15.78 0.53
CA GLY A 255 -32.66 15.46 -0.91
C GLY A 255 -32.07 16.61 -1.75
N ASP A 256 -32.11 17.82 -1.21
CA ASP A 256 -31.70 19.05 -1.88
C ASP A 256 -30.20 19.36 -1.67
N VAL A 257 -29.56 18.57 -0.80
CA VAL A 257 -28.15 18.69 -0.43
C VAL A 257 -27.30 17.74 -1.26
N GLN A 258 -26.29 18.28 -1.94
CA GLN A 258 -25.27 17.51 -2.65
C GLN A 258 -24.10 17.20 -1.72
N VAL A 259 -23.56 15.98 -1.81
CA VAL A 259 -22.50 15.46 -0.93
C VAL A 259 -21.42 14.79 -1.76
N SER A 260 -20.15 15.07 -1.48
CA SER A 260 -18.99 14.43 -2.09
C SER A 260 -18.02 13.88 -1.04
N GLY A 261 -17.33 12.79 -1.35
CA GLY A 261 -16.30 12.18 -0.48
C GLY A 261 -16.78 11.74 0.90
N GLY A 262 -18.05 11.38 1.03
CA GLY A 262 -18.67 11.04 2.30
C GLY A 262 -20.19 10.91 2.24
N ALA A 263 -20.79 10.76 3.41
CA ALA A 263 -22.22 10.67 3.63
C ALA A 263 -22.70 11.74 4.63
N LEU A 264 -23.95 12.19 4.48
CA LEU A 264 -24.57 13.14 5.39
C LEU A 264 -25.67 12.42 6.21
N ASN A 265 -25.50 12.40 7.53
CA ASN A 265 -26.36 11.69 8.47
C ASN A 265 -27.04 12.67 9.44
N GLY A 266 -28.20 12.28 9.98
CA GLY A 266 -28.87 13.05 11.06
C GLY A 266 -29.39 14.43 10.65
N PHE A 267 -29.71 14.64 9.36
CA PHE A 267 -30.28 15.90 8.88
C PHE A 267 -31.58 16.24 9.62
N SER A 268 -31.61 17.40 10.28
CA SER A 268 -32.74 17.85 11.09
C SER A 268 -32.78 19.38 11.18
N GLY A 269 -33.97 19.96 11.33
CA GLY A 269 -34.14 21.42 11.38
C GLY A 269 -35.54 21.86 10.98
N SER A 270 -35.77 23.17 10.98
CA SER A 270 -36.99 23.80 10.47
C SER A 270 -36.84 25.30 10.28
N GLY A 271 -37.62 25.87 9.36
CA GLY A 271 -37.63 27.32 9.12
C GLY A 271 -36.33 27.78 8.47
N THR A 272 -35.50 28.50 9.22
CA THR A 272 -34.23 29.07 8.73
C THR A 272 -32.98 28.30 9.14
N SER A 273 -33.08 27.25 9.97
CA SER A 273 -31.90 26.58 10.54
C SER A 273 -32.02 25.07 10.52
N TYR A 274 -31.01 24.42 9.94
CA TYR A 274 -30.88 22.97 9.85
C TYR A 274 -29.45 22.55 10.18
N SER A 275 -29.29 21.33 10.68
CA SER A 275 -28.01 20.72 10.99
C SER A 275 -27.95 19.26 10.56
N ALA A 276 -26.75 18.80 10.28
CA ALA A 276 -26.45 17.41 9.97
C ALA A 276 -25.00 17.07 10.35
N THR A 277 -24.63 15.80 10.27
CA THR A 277 -23.28 15.31 10.51
C THR A 277 -22.74 14.69 9.23
N PHE A 278 -21.71 15.30 8.65
CA PHE A 278 -20.93 14.72 7.56
C PHE A 278 -20.02 13.62 8.09
N THR A 279 -19.85 12.53 7.33
CA THR A 279 -18.94 11.42 7.62
C THR A 279 -18.08 11.18 6.38
N ALA A 280 -16.76 11.33 6.47
CA ALA A 280 -15.87 11.15 5.32
C ALA A 280 -15.77 9.66 4.92
N ASP A 281 -15.77 9.35 3.62
CA ASP A 281 -15.67 7.97 3.12
C ASP A 281 -14.23 7.51 2.81
N GLY A 282 -13.26 8.44 2.86
CA GLY A 282 -11.87 8.16 2.51
C GLY A 282 -11.52 8.45 1.04
N SER A 283 -12.39 9.09 0.26
CA SER A 283 -12.21 9.30 -1.17
C SER A 283 -12.55 10.73 -1.65
N GLY A 284 -11.96 11.12 -2.78
CA GLY A 284 -12.27 12.38 -3.46
C GLY A 284 -11.95 13.64 -2.65
N ALA A 285 -12.66 14.74 -2.97
CA ALA A 285 -12.67 15.96 -2.18
C ALA A 285 -13.94 15.95 -1.30
N PRO A 286 -13.82 15.72 0.02
CA PRO A 286 -14.98 15.67 0.91
C PRO A 286 -15.64 17.05 1.04
N GLY A 287 -16.97 17.10 0.89
CA GLY A 287 -17.70 18.37 0.92
C GLY A 287 -19.21 18.21 0.85
N VAL A 288 -19.89 19.33 1.10
CA VAL A 288 -21.35 19.47 1.09
C VAL A 288 -21.71 20.78 0.40
N SER A 289 -22.69 20.77 -0.50
CA SER A 289 -23.17 21.98 -1.19
C SER A 289 -24.67 21.94 -1.46
N VAL A 290 -25.26 23.11 -1.71
CA VAL A 290 -26.67 23.27 -2.11
C VAL A 290 -26.74 24.11 -3.38
N GLY A 291 -27.38 23.60 -4.42
CA GLY A 291 -27.50 24.27 -5.72
C GLY A 291 -28.70 25.21 -5.79
N SER A 292 -28.79 26.04 -6.84
CA SER A 292 -29.99 26.84 -7.14
C SER A 292 -31.18 25.94 -7.52
N GLY A 293 -32.39 26.43 -7.25
CA GLY A 293 -33.63 25.82 -7.76
C GLY A 293 -34.14 24.59 -6.99
N VAL A 294 -33.62 24.35 -5.78
CA VAL A 294 -33.91 23.12 -5.00
C VAL A 294 -34.84 23.36 -3.81
N PHE A 295 -35.00 24.60 -3.33
CA PHE A 295 -35.99 24.96 -2.32
C PHE A 295 -36.58 26.34 -2.57
N SER A 296 -37.74 26.63 -1.97
CA SER A 296 -38.47 27.89 -2.16
C SER A 296 -38.86 28.60 -0.86
N ASP A 297 -39.16 29.90 -1.00
CA ASP A 297 -39.85 30.66 0.05
C ASP A 297 -41.37 30.33 0.07
N SER A 298 -42.11 30.93 1.01
CA SER A 298 -43.56 30.74 1.11
C SER A 298 -44.38 31.39 -0.03
N VAL A 299 -43.74 32.15 -0.93
CA VAL A 299 -44.36 32.79 -2.11
C VAL A 299 -44.17 31.93 -3.36
N GLY A 300 -43.18 31.05 -3.38
CA GLY A 300 -42.80 30.20 -4.52
C GLY A 300 -41.58 30.70 -5.28
N ASN A 301 -40.78 31.60 -4.70
CA ASN A 301 -39.48 31.99 -5.26
C ASN A 301 -38.44 30.94 -4.89
N PHE A 302 -37.81 30.33 -5.91
CA PHE A 302 -36.74 29.37 -5.71
C PHE A 302 -35.41 30.01 -5.35
N ASN A 303 -34.57 29.28 -4.63
CA ASN A 303 -33.25 29.72 -4.19
C ASN A 303 -32.27 29.92 -5.36
N ALA A 304 -31.36 30.90 -5.21
CA ALA A 304 -30.49 31.38 -6.30
C ALA A 304 -28.98 31.24 -6.00
N ASP A 305 -28.59 30.30 -5.14
CA ASP A 305 -27.26 30.19 -4.52
C ASP A 305 -26.11 29.75 -5.44
N GLY A 306 -26.36 29.42 -6.71
CA GLY A 306 -25.41 28.77 -7.64
C GLY A 306 -24.14 29.56 -7.99
N ALA A 307 -23.95 30.77 -7.44
CA ALA A 307 -22.74 31.56 -7.55
C ALA A 307 -22.19 32.04 -6.18
N ASP A 308 -22.88 31.73 -5.08
CA ASP A 308 -22.55 32.27 -3.75
C ASP A 308 -21.52 31.40 -3.02
N ALA A 309 -20.41 31.99 -2.59
CA ALA A 309 -19.26 31.29 -2.03
C ALA A 309 -19.51 30.63 -0.66
N ASN A 310 -20.66 30.85 -0.04
CA ASN A 310 -21.09 30.27 1.24
C ASN A 310 -22.12 29.14 1.07
N ASN A 311 -22.52 28.79 -0.15
CA ASN A 311 -23.47 27.69 -0.42
C ASN A 311 -22.86 26.28 -0.25
N SER A 312 -21.57 26.20 0.11
CA SER A 312 -20.77 24.99 0.17
C SER A 312 -19.76 25.02 1.30
N VAL A 313 -19.43 23.84 1.84
CA VAL A 313 -18.32 23.61 2.76
C VAL A 313 -17.49 22.44 2.24
N SER A 314 -16.17 22.54 2.38
CA SER A 314 -15.21 21.50 1.99
C SER A 314 -14.34 21.13 3.19
N PHE A 315 -13.96 19.86 3.27
CA PHE A 315 -13.05 19.34 4.27
C PHE A 315 -11.72 18.96 3.62
N THR A 316 -10.64 18.93 4.40
CA THR A 316 -9.38 18.31 3.97
C THR A 316 -9.44 16.82 4.29
N LEU A 317 -9.06 15.97 3.33
CA LEU A 317 -8.97 14.52 3.54
C LEU A 317 -7.55 14.13 3.89
N ASP A 318 -7.41 13.33 4.95
CA ASP A 318 -6.18 12.59 5.24
C ASP A 318 -6.50 11.11 5.40
N ALA A 319 -6.21 10.34 4.36
CA ALA A 319 -6.40 8.88 4.32
C ALA A 319 -5.07 8.12 4.41
N THR A 320 -3.99 8.78 4.82
CA THR A 320 -2.63 8.24 4.83
C THR A 320 -2.19 7.90 6.24
N GLY A 321 -2.12 6.60 6.55
CA GLY A 321 -1.61 6.14 7.85
C GLY A 321 -0.12 6.44 8.06
N PRO A 322 0.31 6.79 9.28
CA PRO A 322 1.70 7.13 9.57
C PRO A 322 2.65 5.96 9.29
N THR A 323 3.78 6.23 8.64
CA THR A 323 4.87 5.24 8.44
C THR A 323 5.71 5.11 9.71
N VAL A 324 6.30 3.94 9.95
CA VAL A 324 7.13 3.66 11.15
C VAL A 324 8.52 3.16 10.76
N ALA A 325 9.55 3.78 11.31
CA ALA A 325 10.94 3.34 11.23
C ALA A 325 11.46 2.96 12.63
N ILE A 326 12.24 1.87 12.72
CA ILE A 326 12.97 1.47 13.92
C ILE A 326 14.47 1.55 13.61
N SER A 327 15.25 2.18 14.48
CA SER A 327 16.70 2.39 14.31
C SER A 327 17.43 2.37 15.66
N GLY A 328 18.76 2.58 15.66
CA GLY A 328 19.56 2.70 16.89
C GLY A 328 20.04 1.38 17.51
N ALA A 329 19.52 0.23 17.07
CA ALA A 329 20.05 -1.08 17.51
C ALA A 329 21.53 -1.28 17.08
N PRO A 330 22.33 -2.02 17.88
CA PRO A 330 23.65 -2.44 17.46
C PRO A 330 23.56 -3.41 16.27
N ALA A 331 24.65 -3.52 15.50
CA ALA A 331 24.72 -4.42 14.35
C ALA A 331 24.74 -5.90 14.77
N GLU A 332 25.47 -6.19 15.85
CA GLU A 332 25.66 -7.52 16.43
C GLU A 332 25.53 -7.42 17.96
N ILE A 333 25.10 -8.50 18.61
CA ILE A 333 25.11 -8.67 20.07
C ILE A 333 25.87 -9.94 20.45
N ARG A 334 26.29 -9.99 21.72
CA ARG A 334 27.01 -11.12 22.31
C ARG A 334 26.31 -11.50 23.61
N GLY A 335 25.33 -12.39 23.52
CA GLY A 335 24.58 -12.87 24.68
C GLY A 335 23.62 -11.84 25.31
N PRO A 336 23.28 -12.00 26.61
CA PRO A 336 22.29 -11.17 27.29
C PRO A 336 22.75 -9.72 27.46
N VAL A 337 22.16 -8.81 26.69
CA VAL A 337 22.50 -7.37 26.68
C VAL A 337 21.24 -6.52 26.60
N SER A 338 21.28 -5.31 27.15
CA SER A 338 20.21 -4.32 26.99
C SER A 338 20.69 -3.12 26.18
N PHE A 339 19.88 -2.71 25.20
CA PHE A 339 20.13 -1.55 24.34
C PHE A 339 18.84 -0.79 24.06
N ALA A 340 18.99 0.48 23.68
CA ALA A 340 17.88 1.33 23.25
C ALA A 340 17.68 1.25 21.73
N VAL A 341 16.43 1.33 21.28
CA VAL A 341 16.08 1.55 19.87
C VAL A 341 15.14 2.74 19.75
N ASP A 342 15.31 3.52 18.70
CA ASP A 342 14.45 4.66 18.40
C ASP A 342 13.38 4.26 17.39
N ILE A 343 12.11 4.49 17.76
CA ILE A 343 10.92 4.27 16.95
C ILE A 343 10.40 5.63 16.52
N THR A 344 10.46 5.91 15.22
CA THR A 344 10.05 7.19 14.64
C THR A 344 8.87 6.97 13.69
N PHE A 345 7.77 7.67 13.97
CA PHE A 345 6.62 7.80 13.10
C PHE A 345 6.80 9.02 12.18
N SER A 346 6.21 9.02 10.98
CA SER A 346 6.24 10.18 10.06
C SER A 346 5.55 11.43 10.61
N GLU A 347 4.68 11.26 11.61
CA GLU A 347 3.90 12.30 12.27
C GLU A 347 3.48 11.87 13.67
N ALA A 348 2.74 12.71 14.39
CA ALA A 348 2.39 12.45 15.78
C ALA A 348 1.25 11.43 15.91
N VAL A 349 1.49 10.37 16.69
CA VAL A 349 0.50 9.31 16.95
C VAL A 349 0.03 9.29 18.40
N THR A 350 -1.09 8.61 18.62
CA THR A 350 -1.66 8.26 19.91
C THR A 350 -1.96 6.76 19.97
N GLY A 351 -2.11 6.22 21.17
CA GLY A 351 -2.41 4.80 21.39
C GLY A 351 -1.20 3.87 21.44
N PHE A 352 -0.03 4.26 20.93
CA PHE A 352 1.17 3.42 20.94
C PHE A 352 1.69 3.12 22.37
N THR A 353 1.87 1.84 22.68
CA THR A 353 2.34 1.32 23.97
C THR A 353 3.45 0.27 23.82
N LEU A 354 4.02 -0.16 24.94
CA LEU A 354 5.02 -1.23 24.97
C LEU A 354 4.49 -2.58 24.45
N GLY A 355 3.18 -2.85 24.56
CA GLY A 355 2.56 -4.08 24.08
C GLY A 355 2.43 -4.17 22.56
N ASP A 356 2.68 -3.05 21.85
CA ASP A 356 2.52 -2.92 20.40
C ASP A 356 3.83 -3.19 19.63
N ILE A 357 4.89 -3.61 20.33
CA ILE A 357 6.18 -3.95 19.74
C ILE A 357 6.34 -5.48 19.81
N ASN A 358 6.30 -6.12 18.64
CA ASN A 358 6.63 -7.54 18.52
C ASN A 358 8.15 -7.70 18.63
N ALA A 359 8.60 -8.51 19.59
CA ALA A 359 10.00 -8.85 19.79
C ALA A 359 10.20 -10.38 19.76
N VAL A 360 11.29 -10.83 19.13
CA VAL A 360 11.74 -12.23 19.15
C VAL A 360 13.15 -12.30 19.73
N ASN A 361 13.41 -13.28 20.58
CA ASN A 361 14.65 -13.46 21.37
C ASN A 361 15.02 -12.26 22.27
N ALA A 362 14.10 -11.32 22.47
CA ALA A 362 14.24 -10.17 23.34
C ALA A 362 12.91 -9.84 24.02
N THR A 363 13.00 -9.07 25.11
CA THR A 363 11.87 -8.45 25.80
C THR A 363 12.01 -6.94 25.73
N VAL A 364 10.92 -6.24 25.42
CA VAL A 364 10.87 -4.77 25.56
C VAL A 364 10.52 -4.45 27.01
N THR A 365 11.40 -3.75 27.71
CA THR A 365 11.31 -3.53 29.17
C THR A 365 10.88 -2.11 29.54
N GLY A 366 10.97 -1.18 28.60
CA GLY A 366 10.48 0.19 28.78
C GLY A 366 10.22 0.87 27.45
N LEU A 367 9.29 1.83 27.45
CA LEU A 367 9.00 2.72 26.32
C LEU A 367 8.88 4.15 26.86
N THR A 368 9.63 5.07 26.27
CA THR A 368 9.58 6.51 26.57
C THR A 368 9.38 7.31 25.29
N GLY A 369 8.99 8.59 25.42
CA GLY A 369 8.67 9.46 24.28
C GLY A 369 7.17 9.69 24.09
N SER A 370 6.82 10.45 23.06
CA SER A 370 5.45 10.86 22.75
C SER A 370 5.36 11.51 21.36
N GLY A 371 4.14 11.54 20.81
CA GLY A 371 3.90 12.14 19.49
C GLY A 371 4.50 11.28 18.39
N SER A 372 5.54 11.76 17.71
CA SER A 372 6.15 11.05 16.58
C SER A 372 7.41 10.27 16.93
N SER A 373 7.93 10.38 18.15
CA SER A 373 9.23 9.80 18.53
C SER A 373 9.16 9.10 19.88
N TYR A 374 9.63 7.87 19.89
CA TYR A 374 9.69 6.98 21.05
C TYR A 374 11.04 6.28 21.10
N THR A 375 11.52 6.00 22.31
CA THR A 375 12.70 5.15 22.54
C THR A 375 12.25 3.94 23.34
N ALA A 376 12.49 2.74 22.81
CA ALA A 376 12.19 1.47 23.46
C ALA A 376 13.47 0.86 24.03
N GLN A 377 13.41 0.38 25.28
CA GLN A 377 14.50 -0.37 25.90
C GLN A 377 14.29 -1.86 25.64
N VAL A 378 15.28 -2.49 25.04
CA VAL A 378 15.23 -3.87 24.54
C VAL A 378 16.28 -4.68 25.28
N THR A 379 15.86 -5.76 25.93
CA THR A 379 16.73 -6.70 26.63
C THR A 379 16.76 -8.02 25.86
N ALA A 380 17.88 -8.31 25.21
CA ALA A 380 18.13 -9.56 24.50
C ALA A 380 18.35 -10.71 25.50
N GLY A 381 17.84 -11.90 25.17
CA GLY A 381 17.97 -13.10 26.01
C GLY A 381 19.27 -13.88 25.84
N GLY A 382 20.06 -13.60 24.79
CA GLY A 382 21.22 -14.42 24.41
C GLY A 382 20.85 -15.80 23.82
N THR A 383 19.62 -15.94 23.32
CA THR A 383 19.06 -17.17 22.76
C THR A 383 19.00 -17.16 21.22
N GLY A 384 19.80 -16.30 20.57
CA GLY A 384 19.79 -16.09 19.13
C GLY A 384 19.37 -14.68 18.70
N SER A 385 19.51 -14.40 17.41
CA SER A 385 19.35 -13.09 16.79
C SER A 385 18.03 -12.42 17.16
N VAL A 386 18.08 -11.13 17.53
CA VAL A 386 16.93 -10.36 17.98
C VAL A 386 16.22 -9.73 16.79
N THR A 387 14.89 -9.83 16.76
CA THR A 387 14.09 -9.07 15.78
C THR A 387 13.01 -8.25 16.46
N LEU A 388 12.72 -7.07 15.89
CA LEU A 388 11.74 -6.10 16.38
C LEU A 388 10.85 -5.63 15.22
N GLN A 389 9.54 -5.53 15.46
CA GLN A 389 8.59 -4.95 14.51
C GLN A 389 7.45 -4.24 15.22
N VAL A 390 7.04 -3.08 14.68
CA VAL A 390 5.77 -2.42 15.02
C VAL A 390 4.72 -2.84 13.97
N PRO A 391 3.65 -3.57 14.34
CA PRO A 391 2.59 -3.97 13.40
C PRO A 391 1.79 -2.77 12.87
N ALA A 392 0.96 -3.00 11.86
CA ALA A 392 0.04 -1.99 11.35
C ALA A 392 -1.17 -1.79 12.29
N GLY A 393 -1.66 -0.55 12.39
CA GLY A 393 -2.90 -0.21 13.09
C GLY A 393 -2.84 -0.23 14.63
N VAL A 394 -1.64 -0.27 15.22
CA VAL A 394 -1.44 -0.24 16.68
C VAL A 394 -1.42 1.18 17.26
N ALA A 395 -1.11 2.17 16.43
CA ALA A 395 -1.13 3.59 16.76
C ALA A 395 -1.95 4.36 15.72
N VAL A 396 -2.59 5.45 16.12
CA VAL A 396 -3.41 6.30 15.24
C VAL A 396 -2.96 7.75 15.25
N ASP A 397 -3.00 8.40 14.09
CA ASP A 397 -2.76 9.83 13.93
C ASP A 397 -3.96 10.69 14.43
N ALA A 398 -3.92 12.00 14.19
CA ALA A 398 -5.00 12.93 14.54
C ALA A 398 -6.25 12.81 13.65
N ALA A 399 -6.13 12.28 12.43
CA ALA A 399 -7.23 11.98 11.53
C ALA A 399 -7.89 10.62 11.85
N GLY A 400 -7.26 9.78 12.67
CA GLY A 400 -7.70 8.44 13.05
C GLY A 400 -7.19 7.32 12.13
N ASN A 401 -6.25 7.57 11.21
CA ASN A 401 -5.67 6.50 10.41
C ASN A 401 -4.71 5.67 11.26
N GLY A 402 -4.77 4.35 11.13
CA GLY A 402 -3.82 3.43 11.74
C GLY A 402 -2.45 3.48 11.04
N ASN A 403 -1.37 3.36 11.81
CA ASN A 403 -0.01 3.32 11.28
C ASN A 403 0.19 2.14 10.30
N LEU A 404 1.12 2.31 9.36
CA LEU A 404 1.64 1.21 8.55
C LEU A 404 2.65 0.40 9.37
N ALA A 405 2.78 -0.90 9.08
CA ALA A 405 3.76 -1.74 9.76
C ALA A 405 5.19 -1.28 9.45
N SER A 406 6.07 -1.35 10.44
CA SER A 406 7.50 -1.10 10.23
C SER A 406 8.13 -2.23 9.41
N ALA A 407 9.30 -1.93 8.82
CA ALA A 407 10.25 -2.98 8.47
C ALA A 407 10.64 -3.77 9.75
N VAL A 408 11.01 -5.04 9.59
CA VAL A 408 11.59 -5.83 10.67
C VAL A 408 13.03 -5.38 10.86
N LEU A 409 13.35 -4.86 12.05
CA LEU A 409 14.72 -4.63 12.47
C LEU A 409 15.29 -5.95 12.99
N SER A 410 16.51 -6.29 12.59
CA SER A 410 17.21 -7.51 12.98
C SER A 410 18.62 -7.18 13.44
N THR A 411 19.03 -7.74 14.57
CA THR A 411 20.38 -7.64 15.14
C THR A 411 20.89 -9.05 15.39
N ASP A 412 22.06 -9.39 14.87
CA ASP A 412 22.54 -10.76 14.90
C ASP A 412 23.19 -11.13 16.25
N ASP A 413 22.98 -12.36 16.73
CA ASP A 413 23.57 -12.84 17.98
C ASP A 413 24.74 -13.78 17.68
N ARG A 414 25.95 -13.30 17.98
CA ARG A 414 27.19 -14.00 17.64
C ARG A 414 27.70 -14.95 18.72
N ILE A 415 26.99 -15.06 19.85
CA ILE A 415 27.42 -15.88 20.99
C ILE A 415 27.82 -17.30 20.58
N VAL A 416 27.01 -17.98 19.75
CA VAL A 416 27.29 -19.36 19.32
C VAL A 416 28.49 -19.43 18.39
N VAL A 417 28.55 -18.54 17.39
CA VAL A 417 29.63 -18.55 16.39
C VAL A 417 30.96 -18.34 17.09
N GLU A 418 31.09 -17.26 17.85
CA GLU A 418 32.35 -16.89 18.51
C GLU A 418 32.74 -17.88 19.62
N THR A 419 31.79 -18.50 20.32
CA THR A 419 32.09 -19.62 21.24
C THR A 419 32.68 -20.82 20.49
N GLN A 420 32.12 -21.18 19.33
CA GLN A 420 32.69 -22.22 18.49
C GLN A 420 34.06 -21.81 17.91
N GLU A 421 34.27 -20.52 17.62
CA GLU A 421 35.55 -20.01 17.12
C GLU A 421 36.66 -20.18 18.18
N VAL A 422 36.40 -19.80 19.44
CA VAL A 422 37.35 -19.98 20.56
C VAL A 422 37.61 -21.47 20.85
N ILE A 423 36.58 -22.32 20.87
CA ILE A 423 36.76 -23.76 21.07
C ILE A 423 37.59 -24.37 19.92
N ALA A 424 37.39 -23.93 18.69
CA ALA A 424 38.10 -24.45 17.51
C ALA A 424 39.61 -24.20 17.58
N ASP A 425 40.03 -23.02 18.05
CA ASP A 425 41.44 -22.70 18.24
C ASP A 425 42.05 -23.56 19.38
N PHE A 426 41.37 -23.65 20.53
CA PHE A 426 41.82 -24.48 21.65
C PHE A 426 42.07 -25.94 21.23
N ILE A 427 41.12 -26.59 20.53
CA ILE A 427 41.29 -27.98 20.09
C ILE A 427 42.36 -28.13 19.00
N ALA A 428 42.58 -27.12 18.14
CA ALA A 428 43.65 -27.12 17.13
C ALA A 428 45.05 -26.95 17.73
N GLY A 429 45.19 -26.04 18.69
CA GLY A 429 46.40 -25.91 19.50
C GLY A 429 46.70 -27.21 20.23
N ARG A 430 45.67 -27.83 20.82
CA ARG A 430 45.80 -29.09 21.58
C ARG A 430 46.22 -30.28 20.73
N THR A 431 45.64 -30.53 19.55
CA THR A 431 46.10 -31.63 18.66
C THR A 431 47.58 -31.45 18.28
N THR A 432 47.99 -30.21 18.04
CA THR A 432 49.38 -29.86 17.73
C THR A 432 50.31 -30.11 18.93
N GLN A 433 49.93 -29.67 20.14
CA GLN A 433 50.72 -29.91 21.35
C GLN A 433 50.78 -31.39 21.74
N LEU A 434 49.72 -32.16 21.48
CA LEU A 434 49.68 -33.60 21.70
C LEU A 434 50.73 -34.34 20.86
N ILE A 435 50.83 -34.00 19.57
CA ILE A 435 51.85 -34.57 18.66
C ILE A 435 53.24 -34.10 19.09
N ALA A 436 53.43 -32.80 19.33
CA ALA A 436 54.73 -32.19 19.61
C ALA A 436 55.38 -32.69 20.92
N ASN A 437 54.58 -33.08 21.91
CA ASN A 437 55.06 -33.53 23.22
C ASN A 437 55.10 -35.06 23.40
N GLN A 438 54.83 -35.85 22.34
CA GLN A 438 54.77 -37.32 22.48
C GLN A 438 56.06 -37.92 23.09
N PRO A 439 55.95 -38.84 24.07
CA PRO A 439 57.11 -39.50 24.64
C PRO A 439 57.79 -40.38 23.59
N GLY A 440 59.07 -40.16 23.31
CA GLY A 440 59.86 -41.06 22.46
C GLY A 440 60.14 -42.39 23.17
N THR A 441 59.75 -43.51 22.57
CA THR A 441 59.82 -44.84 23.20
C THR A 441 60.92 -45.72 22.61
N ILE A 442 61.46 -45.39 21.44
CA ILE A 442 62.62 -46.09 20.82
C ILE A 442 63.80 -46.29 21.79
N CYS A 443 64.10 -45.34 22.69
CA CYS A 443 65.24 -45.48 23.60
C CYS A 443 65.11 -46.66 24.59
N LEU A 444 63.90 -47.16 24.82
CA LEU A 444 63.65 -48.31 25.70
C LEU A 444 64.23 -49.59 25.06
N MET A 445 64.12 -49.70 23.72
CA MET A 445 64.63 -50.83 22.92
C MET A 445 66.15 -50.76 22.70
N SER A 446 66.73 -49.56 22.51
CA SER A 446 68.19 -49.43 22.37
C SER A 446 68.93 -49.54 23.72
N GLY A 447 68.21 -49.51 24.84
CA GLY A 447 68.81 -49.41 26.17
C GLY A 447 69.49 -48.06 26.41
N ALA A 448 69.13 -47.05 25.61
CA ALA A 448 69.64 -45.68 25.72
C ALA A 448 68.80 -44.83 26.70
N CYS A 449 67.53 -45.18 26.97
CA CYS A 449 66.85 -44.60 28.13
C CYS A 449 67.56 -45.10 29.38
N ASN A 450 68.40 -44.26 29.99
CA ASN A 450 69.15 -44.62 31.18
C ASN A 450 69.16 -43.41 32.13
N ALA A 451 68.04 -43.27 32.88
CA ALA A 451 67.79 -42.38 34.03
C ALA A 451 67.13 -40.97 33.80
N GLY A 452 66.63 -40.15 34.78
CA GLY A 452 66.75 -40.18 36.27
C GLY A 452 67.29 -38.97 37.11
N SER A 453 66.99 -37.66 36.88
CA SER A 453 67.27 -36.55 37.86
C SER A 453 66.34 -35.30 37.70
N PHE A 454 66.56 -34.20 38.45
CA PHE A 454 65.66 -33.05 38.70
C PHE A 454 66.42 -31.71 38.93
N ASP A 455 65.94 -30.56 38.40
CA ASP A 455 65.64 -29.31 39.14
C ASP A 455 64.91 -28.23 38.27
N PHE A 456 64.48 -27.14 38.91
CA PHE A 456 63.38 -26.23 38.58
C PHE A 456 63.77 -24.90 37.88
N GLY A 457 62.80 -24.28 37.20
CA GLY A 457 62.86 -22.90 36.69
C GLY A 457 61.46 -22.24 36.73
N ALA A 458 61.35 -21.03 37.29
CA ALA A 458 60.09 -20.50 37.82
C ALA A 458 59.36 -19.47 36.93
N VAL A 459 58.04 -19.59 36.80
CA VAL A 459 57.03 -18.50 36.90
C VAL A 459 55.67 -19.10 37.34
N PRO A 460 54.65 -18.31 37.76
CA PRO A 460 53.62 -18.79 38.70
C PRO A 460 52.32 -19.25 38.04
N GLY A 461 51.81 -20.43 38.43
CA GLY A 461 50.50 -20.93 37.99
C GLY A 461 50.41 -22.45 38.13
N GLU A 462 50.12 -22.91 39.35
CA GLU A 462 49.90 -24.31 39.75
C GLU A 462 51.04 -25.34 39.48
N ALA A 463 51.30 -26.19 40.47
CA ALA A 463 52.28 -27.27 40.39
C ALA A 463 51.71 -28.52 41.03
N TYR A 464 51.89 -29.69 40.40
CA TYR A 464 51.53 -30.96 41.01
C TYR A 464 52.56 -32.08 40.78
N PHE A 465 52.48 -33.08 41.65
CA PHE A 465 53.47 -34.13 41.87
C PHE A 465 52.91 -35.50 41.48
N SER A 466 53.77 -36.48 41.17
CA SER A 466 53.54 -37.88 41.60
C SER A 466 54.80 -38.74 41.50
N PHE A 467 54.74 -39.96 42.04
CA PHE A 467 55.85 -40.88 42.29
C PHE A 467 55.75 -42.16 41.41
N VAL A 468 56.82 -42.98 41.32
CA VAL A 468 56.88 -44.41 41.76
C VAL A 468 57.88 -45.31 40.98
N SER A 469 58.81 -45.89 41.75
CA SER A 469 59.50 -47.22 41.76
C SER A 469 59.83 -48.12 40.54
N ARG A 470 61.05 -48.72 40.70
CA ARG A 470 61.59 -50.04 40.29
C ARG A 470 62.34 -50.15 38.95
N GLY A 471 63.59 -50.63 39.04
CA GLY A 471 64.49 -50.93 37.93
C GLY A 471 64.26 -52.31 37.30
N ASP A 472 64.80 -52.48 36.09
CA ASP A 472 64.61 -53.63 35.18
C ASP A 472 63.14 -53.97 34.85
N GLY A 473 62.19 -53.08 35.15
CA GLY A 473 60.77 -53.28 34.83
C GLY A 473 60.40 -52.84 33.43
N ASP A 474 59.40 -53.50 32.83
CA ASP A 474 58.78 -53.09 31.56
C ASP A 474 58.06 -51.71 31.60
N THR A 475 58.20 -50.93 32.68
CA THR A 475 57.37 -49.75 32.99
C THR A 475 58.15 -48.44 32.97
N TRP A 476 57.55 -47.37 32.44
CA TRP A 476 58.16 -46.04 32.33
C TRP A 476 57.14 -44.92 32.55
N VAL A 477 57.63 -43.72 32.93
CA VAL A 477 56.84 -42.48 33.09
C VAL A 477 57.61 -41.31 32.46
N ARG A 478 56.90 -40.35 31.85
CA ARG A 478 57.45 -39.09 31.33
C ARG A 478 56.50 -37.92 31.60
N VAL A 479 57.06 -36.74 31.89
CA VAL A 479 56.31 -35.48 31.98
C VAL A 479 56.97 -34.43 31.07
N SER A 480 56.16 -33.65 30.38
CA SER A 480 56.59 -32.56 29.48
C SER A 480 55.66 -31.37 29.61
N GLY A 481 56.24 -30.16 29.65
CA GLY A 481 55.50 -28.90 29.56
C GLY A 481 55.93 -28.10 28.34
N SER A 482 54.98 -27.43 27.71
CA SER A 482 55.23 -26.48 26.62
C SER A 482 54.39 -25.22 26.79
N ARG A 483 54.92 -24.10 26.30
CA ARG A 483 54.22 -22.83 26.13
C ARG A 483 54.24 -22.45 24.66
N THR A 484 53.13 -21.91 24.19
CA THR A 484 52.90 -21.56 22.79
C THR A 484 52.39 -20.14 22.65
N THR A 485 52.73 -19.52 21.53
CA THR A 485 52.08 -18.31 21.03
C THR A 485 51.65 -18.60 19.60
N SER A 486 50.35 -18.48 19.33
CA SER A 486 49.73 -18.72 18.02
C SER A 486 48.86 -17.51 17.67
N ASP A 487 49.32 -16.71 16.71
CA ASP A 487 48.82 -15.37 16.41
C ASP A 487 48.71 -14.50 17.67
N ASP A 488 47.50 -14.20 18.16
CA ASP A 488 47.28 -13.43 19.40
C ASP A 488 47.01 -14.33 20.64
N THR A 489 46.86 -15.65 20.45
CA THR A 489 46.58 -16.63 21.52
C THR A 489 47.87 -17.09 22.22
N GLU A 490 47.95 -16.94 23.54
CA GLU A 490 48.95 -17.62 24.39
C GLU A 490 48.40 -18.94 24.95
N GLY A 491 49.25 -19.94 25.16
CA GLY A 491 48.81 -21.19 25.78
C GLY A 491 49.90 -21.98 26.50
N ASP A 492 49.52 -22.65 27.57
CA ASP A 492 50.36 -23.57 28.36
C ASP A 492 49.78 -24.99 28.29
N HIS A 493 50.63 -25.99 28.08
CA HIS A 493 50.22 -27.40 27.96
C HIS A 493 51.18 -28.31 28.72
N VAL A 494 50.62 -29.19 29.58
CA VAL A 494 51.35 -30.20 30.35
C VAL A 494 50.83 -31.58 29.98
N LEU A 495 51.74 -32.50 29.63
CA LEU A 495 51.46 -33.90 29.32
C LEU A 495 52.25 -34.82 30.25
N ALA A 496 51.55 -35.72 30.93
CA ALA A 496 52.12 -36.84 31.68
C ALA A 496 51.75 -38.15 30.99
N ALA A 497 52.73 -39.02 30.75
CA ALA A 497 52.54 -40.32 30.13
C ALA A 497 53.15 -41.43 30.99
N VAL A 498 52.41 -42.53 31.16
CA VAL A 498 52.87 -43.77 31.79
C VAL A 498 52.66 -44.93 30.82
N GLY A 499 53.60 -45.87 30.78
CA GLY A 499 53.47 -47.06 29.94
C GLY A 499 54.10 -48.30 30.55
N ALA A 500 53.64 -49.46 30.09
CA ALA A 500 54.17 -50.79 30.39
C ALA A 500 54.34 -51.58 29.09
N HIS A 501 55.38 -52.41 28.95
CA HIS A 501 55.58 -53.31 27.80
C HIS A 501 55.69 -54.79 28.21
N LEU A 502 56.05 -55.64 27.25
CA LEU A 502 56.46 -57.03 27.43
C LEU A 502 57.68 -57.29 26.54
N ASP A 503 58.76 -57.84 27.09
CA ASP A 503 59.91 -58.28 26.30
C ASP A 503 59.61 -59.55 25.46
N LEU A 504 59.18 -59.37 24.20
CA LEU A 504 58.98 -60.46 23.23
C LEU A 504 60.26 -60.75 22.42
N GLY A 505 61.36 -60.95 23.15
CA GLY A 505 62.70 -61.17 22.60
C GLY A 505 63.44 -59.87 22.23
N PRO A 506 64.66 -59.96 21.66
CA PRO A 506 65.60 -58.84 21.57
C PRO A 506 65.23 -57.74 20.55
N ASN A 507 64.07 -57.85 19.89
CA ASN A 507 63.69 -57.05 18.73
C ASN A 507 62.25 -56.51 18.78
N LEU A 508 61.43 -56.85 19.80
CA LEU A 508 60.02 -56.47 19.84
C LEU A 508 59.48 -56.33 21.28
N ARG A 509 58.84 -55.19 21.55
CA ARG A 509 58.21 -54.84 22.82
C ARG A 509 56.83 -54.21 22.58
N PRO A 510 55.73 -54.97 22.55
CA PRO A 510 54.39 -54.40 22.62
C PRO A 510 54.07 -53.94 24.05
N GLY A 511 53.19 -52.96 24.19
CA GLY A 511 52.82 -52.40 25.49
C GLY A 511 51.51 -51.63 25.49
N LEU A 512 51.15 -51.11 26.67
CA LEU A 512 50.00 -50.25 26.90
C LEU A 512 50.46 -48.93 27.51
N MET A 513 49.90 -47.82 27.05
CA MET A 513 50.19 -46.46 27.48
C MET A 513 48.91 -45.78 27.96
N LEU A 514 49.03 -44.96 29.01
CA LEU A 514 48.06 -43.96 29.44
C LEU A 514 48.74 -42.60 29.41
N GLN A 515 48.08 -41.60 28.83
CA GLN A 515 48.46 -40.21 28.84
C GLN A 515 47.37 -39.41 29.56
N LEU A 516 47.81 -38.38 30.28
CA LEU A 516 46.98 -37.35 30.90
C LEU A 516 47.56 -36.01 30.46
N ASP A 517 46.73 -35.11 29.95
CA ASP A 517 47.15 -33.76 29.58
C ASP A 517 46.22 -32.70 30.16
N HIS A 518 46.80 -31.54 30.45
CA HIS A 518 46.09 -30.33 30.84
C HIS A 518 46.59 -29.19 29.95
N MET A 519 45.67 -28.40 29.40
CA MET A 519 45.97 -27.26 28.54
C MET A 519 45.10 -26.07 28.91
N ARG A 520 45.69 -24.87 28.84
CA ARG A 520 45.03 -23.57 29.03
C ARG A 520 45.45 -22.64 27.89
N THR A 521 44.51 -21.89 27.33
CA THR A 521 44.74 -20.88 26.28
C THR A 521 44.01 -19.59 26.60
N GLU A 522 44.65 -18.46 26.31
CA GLU A 522 44.15 -17.10 26.56
C GLU A 522 44.33 -16.23 25.31
N ASP A 523 43.25 -15.57 24.86
CA ASP A 523 43.25 -14.52 23.83
C ASP A 523 42.37 -13.35 24.32
N GLY A 524 43.01 -12.28 24.77
CA GLY A 524 42.32 -11.08 25.28
C GLY A 524 41.46 -11.36 26.53
N GLU A 525 40.14 -11.40 26.36
CA GLU A 525 39.17 -11.77 27.41
C GLU A 525 38.61 -13.20 27.24
N ALA A 526 39.02 -13.91 26.18
CA ALA A 526 38.67 -15.30 25.93
C ALA A 526 39.67 -16.23 26.63
N GLU A 527 39.16 -17.17 27.43
CA GLU A 527 39.96 -18.18 28.12
C GLU A 527 39.35 -19.56 27.85
N THR A 528 40.17 -20.58 27.57
CA THR A 528 39.71 -21.98 27.53
C THR A 528 40.75 -22.88 28.19
N GLU A 529 40.32 -23.72 29.12
CA GLU A 529 41.18 -24.72 29.75
C GLU A 529 40.52 -26.09 29.80
N GLY A 530 41.32 -27.14 29.88
CA GLY A 530 40.78 -28.49 29.84
C GLY A 530 41.77 -29.58 30.18
N THR A 531 41.23 -30.65 30.76
CA THR A 531 41.99 -31.84 31.18
C THR A 531 41.49 -33.06 30.42
N GLY A 532 42.41 -33.83 29.85
CA GLY A 532 42.09 -34.95 28.98
C GLY A 532 42.97 -36.16 29.26
N TRP A 533 42.53 -37.30 28.72
CA TRP A 533 43.26 -38.55 28.80
C TRP A 533 43.26 -39.26 27.45
N LEU A 534 44.28 -40.09 27.22
CA LEU A 534 44.37 -41.01 26.09
C LEU A 534 44.97 -42.33 26.57
N ALA A 535 44.37 -43.46 26.19
CA ALA A 535 44.91 -44.79 26.49
C ALA A 535 44.92 -45.70 25.27
N GLY A 536 45.89 -46.60 25.19
CA GLY A 536 45.94 -47.58 24.10
C GLY A 536 47.27 -48.31 23.96
N PRO A 537 47.37 -49.22 22.97
CA PRO A 537 48.59 -49.95 22.70
C PRO A 537 49.68 -49.09 22.07
N TYR A 538 50.91 -49.44 22.41
CA TYR A 538 52.10 -49.07 21.65
C TYR A 538 52.93 -50.32 21.33
N LEU A 539 53.85 -50.18 20.38
CA LEU A 539 54.89 -51.16 20.10
C LEU A 539 56.21 -50.45 19.85
N ILE A 540 57.29 -51.12 20.22
CA ILE A 540 58.66 -50.73 19.89
C ILE A 540 59.32 -51.95 19.28
N GLY A 541 60.12 -51.77 18.23
CA GLY A 541 60.84 -52.84 17.58
C GLY A 541 62.20 -52.41 17.05
N LYS A 542 63.05 -53.41 16.81
CA LYS A 542 64.36 -53.29 16.17
C LYS A 542 64.44 -54.26 15.00
N LEU A 543 64.97 -53.83 13.85
CA LEU A 543 65.19 -54.75 12.74
C LEU A 543 66.36 -55.70 13.04
N PRO A 544 66.19 -57.03 12.89
CA PRO A 544 67.24 -57.99 13.16
C PRO A 544 68.52 -57.70 12.37
N GLY A 545 69.65 -57.55 13.08
CA GLY A 545 70.96 -57.31 12.47
C GLY A 545 71.17 -55.90 11.91
N GLN A 546 70.26 -54.95 12.15
CA GLN A 546 70.39 -53.56 11.72
C GLN A 546 70.21 -52.61 12.92
N PRO A 547 70.88 -51.45 12.96
CA PRO A 547 70.65 -50.42 13.96
C PRO A 547 69.42 -49.57 13.60
N LEU A 548 68.33 -50.19 13.13
CA LEU A 548 67.08 -49.53 12.76
C LEU A 548 65.98 -49.91 13.74
N TYR A 549 65.32 -48.90 14.29
CA TYR A 549 64.26 -49.01 15.28
C TYR A 549 62.98 -48.43 14.73
N TYR A 550 61.86 -48.93 15.22
CA TYR A 550 60.54 -48.42 14.90
C TYR A 550 59.66 -48.42 16.15
N GLU A 551 58.79 -47.43 16.25
CA GLU A 551 57.72 -47.37 17.24
C GLU A 551 56.39 -47.05 16.55
N ALA A 552 55.30 -47.57 17.10
CA ALA A 552 53.96 -47.18 16.70
C ALA A 552 53.04 -47.16 17.92
N ARG A 553 52.04 -46.27 17.93
CA ARG A 553 51.04 -46.15 19.00
C ARG A 553 49.69 -45.76 18.40
N THR A 554 48.62 -46.23 19.01
CA THR A 554 47.25 -45.76 18.75
C THR A 554 46.54 -45.63 20.09
N LEU A 555 46.12 -44.42 20.45
CA LEU A 555 45.50 -44.11 21.73
C LEU A 555 44.14 -43.43 21.48
N TRP A 556 43.17 -43.72 22.35
CA TRP A 556 41.84 -43.11 22.35
C TRP A 556 41.50 -42.63 23.75
N GLY A 557 40.63 -41.64 23.86
CA GLY A 557 40.16 -41.15 25.14
C GLY A 557 39.29 -39.92 24.97
N GLU A 558 39.16 -39.15 26.04
CA GLU A 558 38.21 -38.04 26.13
C GLU A 558 38.89 -36.84 26.81
N SER A 559 38.27 -35.66 26.75
CA SER A 559 38.60 -34.55 27.64
C SER A 559 37.37 -33.84 28.15
N ARG A 560 37.55 -33.14 29.28
CA ARG A 560 36.62 -32.16 29.83
C ARG A 560 37.28 -30.80 29.85
N ASN A 561 36.55 -29.80 29.35
CA ASN A 561 37.08 -28.47 29.10
C ASN A 561 36.04 -27.43 29.53
N GLU A 562 36.53 -26.27 29.95
CA GLU A 562 35.74 -25.09 30.28
C GLU A 562 36.20 -23.94 29.39
N THR A 563 35.25 -23.22 28.79
CA THR A 563 35.54 -22.05 27.94
C THR A 563 34.77 -20.84 28.45
N THR A 564 35.43 -19.70 28.46
CA THR A 564 34.91 -18.40 28.84
C THR A 564 35.16 -17.44 27.66
N PRO A 565 34.33 -17.43 26.60
CA PRO A 565 34.68 -16.79 25.33
C PRO A 565 34.75 -15.25 25.37
N PHE A 566 34.22 -14.62 26.42
CA PHE A 566 34.12 -13.15 26.54
C PHE A 566 34.26 -12.65 27.99
N GLY A 567 34.96 -13.37 28.86
CA GLY A 567 35.08 -13.05 30.30
C GLY A 567 33.77 -12.98 31.13
N THR A 568 32.60 -13.25 30.53
CA THR A 568 31.27 -12.92 31.11
C THR A 568 30.41 -14.12 31.48
N PHE A 569 30.65 -15.27 30.86
CA PHE A 569 30.06 -16.56 31.21
C PHE A 569 31.02 -17.69 30.87
N THR A 570 30.88 -18.82 31.57
CA THR A 570 31.71 -20.03 31.36
C THR A 570 30.80 -21.19 30.99
N ASP A 571 31.18 -21.90 29.93
CA ASP A 571 30.56 -23.13 29.43
C ASP A 571 31.47 -24.33 29.69
N THR A 572 30.90 -25.52 29.85
CA THR A 572 31.64 -26.79 29.91
C THR A 572 31.35 -27.62 28.67
N PHE A 573 32.38 -28.15 28.02
CA PHE A 573 32.25 -29.07 26.89
C PHE A 573 33.21 -30.26 27.02
N ASP A 574 32.73 -31.44 26.66
CA ASP A 574 33.53 -32.66 26.58
C ASP A 574 33.96 -32.93 25.11
N THR A 575 35.11 -33.56 24.90
CA THR A 575 35.60 -33.97 23.56
C THR A 575 35.99 -35.43 23.47
N ASP A 576 35.79 -36.04 22.29
CA ASP A 576 36.32 -37.35 21.90
C ASP A 576 37.68 -37.19 21.23
N ARG A 577 38.66 -38.03 21.58
CA ARG A 577 40.08 -37.81 21.24
C ARG A 577 40.77 -39.05 20.70
N PHE A 578 41.58 -38.87 19.67
CA PHE A 578 42.34 -39.93 19.03
C PHE A 578 43.76 -39.49 18.67
N LEU A 579 44.72 -40.40 18.84
CA LEU A 579 46.10 -40.24 18.40
C LEU A 579 46.60 -41.53 17.75
N ALA A 580 47.14 -41.44 16.54
CA ALA A 580 47.96 -42.47 15.91
C ALA A 580 49.33 -41.88 15.55
N MET A 581 50.42 -42.57 15.89
CA MET A 581 51.77 -42.13 15.53
C MET A 581 52.65 -43.33 15.19
N VAL A 582 53.50 -43.18 14.17
CA VAL A 582 54.55 -44.12 13.77
C VAL A 582 55.86 -43.34 13.63
N ARG A 583 56.96 -43.87 14.15
CA ARG A 583 58.31 -43.32 13.95
C ARG A 583 59.29 -44.44 13.62
N VAL A 584 60.20 -44.17 12.71
CA VAL A 584 61.36 -45.01 12.38
C VAL A 584 62.62 -44.19 12.64
N ALA A 585 63.63 -44.75 13.28
CA ALA A 585 64.92 -44.11 13.52
C ALA A 585 66.07 -45.09 13.29
N GLY A 586 67.19 -44.63 12.75
CA GLY A 586 68.41 -45.42 12.60
C GLY A 586 69.55 -44.85 13.43
N GLU A 587 70.36 -45.68 14.07
CA GLU A 587 71.58 -45.25 14.77
C GLU A 587 72.81 -45.47 13.87
N LEU A 588 73.54 -44.40 13.56
CA LEU A 588 74.77 -44.41 12.78
C LEU A 588 75.93 -43.91 13.64
N GLY A 589 76.72 -44.83 14.17
CA GLY A 589 77.89 -44.51 14.99
C GLY A 589 79.05 -43.94 14.17
N VAL A 590 79.56 -42.78 14.59
CA VAL A 590 80.82 -42.17 14.16
C VAL A 590 81.74 -42.10 15.39
N GLU A 591 83.07 -42.11 15.22
CA GLU A 591 84.03 -42.24 16.35
C GLU A 591 83.84 -41.22 17.49
N ALA A 592 83.26 -40.04 17.22
CA ALA A 592 83.04 -38.96 18.18
C ALA A 592 81.55 -38.67 18.50
N PHE A 593 80.60 -39.22 17.75
CA PHE A 593 79.16 -38.93 17.92
C PHE A 593 78.28 -39.98 17.21
N THR A 594 77.05 -40.16 17.68
CA THR A 594 76.02 -40.96 17.00
C THR A 594 75.09 -40.04 16.22
N LEU A 595 74.88 -40.31 14.94
CA LEU A 595 73.80 -39.71 14.15
C LEU A 595 72.54 -40.56 14.25
N VAL A 596 71.40 -39.91 14.45
CA VAL A 596 70.09 -40.57 14.51
C VAL A 596 69.14 -39.92 13.49
N PRO A 597 69.23 -40.28 12.19
CA PRO A 597 68.18 -39.98 11.24
C PRO A 597 66.86 -40.63 11.67
N SER A 598 65.75 -39.88 11.60
CA SER A 598 64.42 -40.39 11.88
C SER A 598 63.35 -39.83 10.95
N LEU A 599 62.27 -40.59 10.78
CA LEU A 599 61.08 -40.22 10.03
C LEU A 599 59.86 -40.62 10.87
N SER A 600 58.94 -39.68 11.11
CA SER A 600 57.68 -39.95 11.79
C SER A 600 56.48 -39.46 10.98
N ALA A 601 55.35 -40.13 11.18
CA ALA A 601 54.04 -39.70 10.74
C ALA A 601 53.08 -39.78 11.93
N ALA A 602 52.26 -38.75 12.14
CA ALA A 602 51.28 -38.66 13.20
C ALA A 602 49.92 -38.18 12.68
N TYR A 603 48.87 -38.59 13.36
CA TYR A 603 47.50 -38.13 13.21
C TYR A 603 46.92 -37.93 14.61
N ALA A 604 46.47 -36.72 14.92
CA ALA A 604 45.69 -36.42 16.12
C ALA A 604 44.33 -35.85 15.69
N GLU A 605 43.29 -36.17 16.44
CA GLU A 605 41.93 -35.67 16.23
C GLU A 605 41.27 -35.42 17.59
N ASP A 606 40.56 -34.30 17.69
CA ASP A 606 39.86 -33.84 18.88
C ASP A 606 38.48 -33.32 18.41
N GLU A 607 37.39 -33.97 18.83
CA GLU A 607 36.02 -33.74 18.39
C GLU A 607 35.15 -33.24 19.57
N GLN A 608 34.77 -31.96 19.51
CA GLN A 608 33.87 -31.33 20.46
C GLN A 608 32.43 -31.83 20.26
N GLN A 609 31.87 -32.43 21.32
CA GLN A 609 30.47 -32.84 21.32
C GLN A 609 29.54 -31.62 21.34
N PRO A 610 28.34 -31.69 20.74
CA PRO A 610 27.35 -30.62 20.82
C PRO A 610 26.79 -30.51 22.24
N TYR A 611 26.72 -29.29 22.78
CA TYR A 611 26.23 -29.02 24.13
C TYR A 611 25.24 -27.85 24.14
N GLU A 612 24.60 -27.59 25.28
CA GLU A 612 23.79 -26.38 25.52
C GLU A 612 24.57 -25.45 26.46
N ASN A 613 24.76 -24.19 26.05
CA ASN A 613 25.52 -23.21 26.82
C ASN A 613 24.75 -22.73 28.06
N ALA A 614 25.40 -21.93 28.90
CA ALA A 614 24.82 -21.35 30.11
C ALA A 614 23.52 -20.54 29.87
N GLN A 615 23.24 -20.10 28.64
CA GLN A 615 22.04 -19.37 28.22
C GLN A 615 20.94 -20.28 27.62
N GLY A 616 21.17 -21.60 27.52
CA GLY A 616 20.23 -22.57 26.93
C GLY A 616 20.26 -22.63 25.40
N THR A 617 21.29 -22.05 24.78
CA THR A 617 21.50 -22.07 23.33
C THR A 617 22.39 -23.24 22.95
N ARG A 618 21.97 -24.03 21.96
CA ARG A 618 22.71 -25.21 21.52
C ARG A 618 23.94 -24.83 20.69
N VAL A 619 25.13 -25.15 21.19
CA VAL A 619 26.40 -25.05 20.48
C VAL A 619 26.61 -26.32 19.64
N PRO A 620 26.69 -26.24 18.30
CA PRO A 620 26.94 -27.41 17.46
C PRO A 620 28.33 -28.01 17.71
N GLY A 621 28.45 -29.34 17.54
CA GLY A 621 29.73 -30.04 17.58
C GLY A 621 30.59 -29.75 16.35
N GLN A 622 31.90 -29.95 16.51
CA GLN A 622 32.93 -29.67 15.51
C GLN A 622 34.20 -30.45 15.86
N SER A 623 35.04 -30.72 14.87
CA SER A 623 36.31 -31.43 15.07
C SER A 623 37.46 -30.75 14.36
N VAL A 624 38.65 -30.91 14.92
CA VAL A 624 39.92 -30.58 14.28
C VAL A 624 40.80 -31.83 14.25
N SER A 625 41.41 -32.06 13.09
CA SER A 625 42.34 -33.18 12.88
C SER A 625 43.65 -32.66 12.30
N THR A 626 44.78 -33.10 12.86
CA THR A 626 46.13 -32.68 12.47
C THR A 626 46.92 -33.89 12.00
N ARG A 627 47.41 -33.84 10.76
CA ARG A 627 48.33 -34.82 10.16
C ARG A 627 49.71 -34.21 10.12
N GLU A 628 50.72 -34.92 10.62
CA GLU A 628 52.11 -34.46 10.61
C GLU A 628 53.01 -35.52 9.99
N VAL A 629 53.98 -35.09 9.18
CA VAL A 629 55.13 -35.89 8.74
C VAL A 629 56.40 -35.11 9.07
N ALA A 630 57.29 -35.70 9.87
CA ALA A 630 58.53 -35.06 10.30
C ALA A 630 59.74 -35.90 9.90
N ALA A 631 60.73 -35.27 9.26
CA ALA A 631 62.03 -35.84 8.94
C ALA A 631 63.08 -35.20 9.85
N GLY A 632 63.61 -35.97 10.80
CA GLY A 632 64.56 -35.54 11.82
C GLY A 632 65.97 -36.05 11.60
N LEU A 633 66.96 -35.28 12.06
CA LEU A 633 68.32 -35.73 12.27
C LEU A 633 68.79 -35.26 13.65
N ASP A 634 68.89 -36.19 14.58
CA ASP A 634 69.47 -35.95 15.89
C ASP A 634 70.96 -36.34 15.90
N ILE A 635 71.78 -35.64 16.69
CA ILE A 635 73.21 -35.85 16.90
C ILE A 635 73.41 -36.03 18.41
N SER A 636 74.01 -37.15 18.82
CA SER A 636 74.29 -37.48 20.22
C SER A 636 75.80 -37.57 20.46
N VAL A 637 76.32 -36.77 21.39
CA VAL A 637 77.75 -36.64 21.70
C VAL A 637 78.01 -37.11 23.14
N PRO A 638 78.66 -38.27 23.36
CA PRO A 638 79.08 -38.70 24.69
C PRO A 638 80.32 -37.92 25.16
N VAL A 639 80.28 -37.40 26.39
CA VAL A 639 81.37 -36.61 26.99
C VAL A 639 81.59 -37.07 28.43
N ASP A 640 82.80 -37.52 28.77
CA ASP A 640 83.12 -37.95 30.13
C ASP A 640 83.61 -36.76 30.99
N ILE A 641 82.85 -36.43 32.05
CA ILE A 641 83.10 -35.29 32.96
C ILE A 641 83.13 -35.82 34.41
N ASN A 642 84.25 -35.62 35.13
CA ASN A 642 84.38 -35.94 36.56
C ASN A 642 83.83 -37.34 36.96
N THR A 643 84.25 -38.38 36.22
CA THR A 643 83.82 -39.80 36.35
C THR A 643 82.35 -40.09 36.05
N GLN A 644 81.56 -39.13 35.58
CA GLN A 644 80.23 -39.34 35.00
C GLN A 644 80.29 -39.20 33.48
N ARG A 645 79.64 -40.10 32.75
CA ARG A 645 79.40 -39.89 31.33
C ARG A 645 78.20 -38.97 31.17
N TRP A 646 78.34 -37.95 30.35
CA TRP A 646 77.26 -37.11 29.86
C TRP A 646 76.98 -37.47 28.41
N THR A 647 75.78 -37.18 27.92
CA THR A 647 75.39 -37.36 26.54
C THR A 647 74.60 -36.14 26.13
N PHE A 648 75.18 -35.31 25.26
CA PHE A 648 74.58 -34.08 24.78
C PHE A 648 73.94 -34.34 23.43
N GLY A 649 72.63 -34.15 23.34
CA GLY A 649 71.87 -34.26 22.10
C GLY A 649 71.56 -32.89 21.50
N THR A 650 71.65 -32.79 20.18
CA THR A 650 71.03 -31.70 19.42
C THR A 650 70.38 -32.28 18.18
N GLY A 651 69.20 -31.81 17.81
CA GLY A 651 68.48 -32.32 16.66
C GLY A 651 67.76 -31.23 15.89
N ILE A 652 67.59 -31.46 14.60
CA ILE A 652 66.74 -30.65 13.75
C ILE A 652 65.72 -31.55 13.04
N ALA A 653 64.46 -31.14 13.03
CA ALA A 653 63.42 -31.79 12.25
C ALA A 653 62.79 -30.79 11.26
N ALA A 654 62.65 -31.21 10.01
CA ALA A 654 61.76 -30.57 9.06
C ALA A 654 60.39 -31.23 9.18
N ILE A 655 59.37 -30.44 9.49
CA ILE A 655 58.02 -30.88 9.79
C ILE A 655 57.09 -30.33 8.72
N HIS A 656 56.28 -31.21 8.14
CA HIS A 656 55.17 -30.85 7.27
C HIS A 656 53.88 -31.26 7.95
N ALA A 657 53.00 -30.29 8.21
CA ALA A 657 51.76 -30.52 8.92
C ALA A 657 50.58 -29.99 8.13
N ARG A 658 49.49 -30.76 8.13
CA ARG A 658 48.20 -30.37 7.57
C ARG A 658 47.11 -30.53 8.61
N THR A 659 46.36 -29.46 8.83
CA THR A 659 45.18 -29.47 9.70
C THR A 659 43.92 -29.45 8.83
N ASP A 660 42.92 -30.28 9.13
CA ASP A 660 41.60 -30.28 8.50
C ASP A 660 40.52 -30.20 9.60
N ALA A 661 39.49 -29.37 9.39
CA ALA A 661 38.44 -29.10 10.37
C ALA A 661 37.01 -29.38 9.87
N THR A 662 36.05 -29.47 10.79
CA THR A 662 34.60 -29.60 10.53
C THR A 662 33.79 -28.52 11.28
N GLY A 663 32.48 -28.42 11.04
CA GLY A 663 31.64 -27.42 11.74
C GLY A 663 32.10 -25.98 11.52
N ALA A 664 32.01 -25.16 12.58
CA ALA A 664 32.46 -23.77 12.60
C ALA A 664 33.99 -23.64 12.62
N ALA A 665 34.71 -24.63 13.16
CA ALA A 665 36.17 -24.69 13.16
C ALA A 665 36.80 -24.55 11.76
N ARG A 666 36.06 -24.82 10.67
CA ARG A 666 36.50 -24.52 9.29
C ARG A 666 36.71 -23.02 8.99
N GLY A 667 36.05 -22.13 9.73
CA GLY A 667 36.17 -20.68 9.59
C GLY A 667 37.43 -20.14 10.25
N VAL A 668 37.77 -20.67 11.44
CA VAL A 668 38.94 -20.28 12.24
C VAL A 668 40.21 -21.01 11.83
N VAL A 669 40.09 -22.32 11.67
CA VAL A 669 41.16 -23.25 11.33
C VAL A 669 40.92 -23.69 9.88
N PRO A 670 41.21 -22.81 8.89
CA PRO A 670 41.13 -23.19 7.50
C PRO A 670 42.08 -24.37 7.26
N PRO A 671 41.85 -25.23 6.26
CA PRO A 671 42.76 -26.32 5.96
C PRO A 671 44.16 -25.81 5.57
N GLN A 672 45.04 -25.69 6.56
CA GLN A 672 46.40 -25.19 6.41
C GLN A 672 47.32 -26.34 6.04
N ASP A 673 48.23 -26.08 5.11
CA ASP A 673 49.27 -27.03 4.68
C ASP A 673 50.63 -26.33 4.84
N GLY A 674 51.31 -26.65 5.93
CA GLY A 674 52.43 -25.87 6.48
C GLY A 674 53.73 -26.66 6.50
N GLY A 675 54.84 -25.93 6.37
CA GLY A 675 56.19 -26.42 6.63
C GLY A 675 56.82 -25.62 7.75
N ARG A 676 57.31 -26.29 8.80
CA ARG A 676 58.03 -25.66 9.92
C ARG A 676 59.26 -26.50 10.27
N ALA A 677 60.24 -25.89 10.93
CA ALA A 677 61.38 -26.61 11.48
C ALA A 677 61.40 -26.53 13.01
N ARG A 678 61.86 -27.62 13.62
CA ARG A 678 62.02 -27.76 15.07
C ARG A 678 63.47 -28.01 15.41
N LEU A 679 63.97 -27.26 16.39
CA LEU A 679 65.26 -27.50 17.03
C LEU A 679 65.03 -28.21 18.37
N ASN A 680 65.77 -29.29 18.61
CA ASN A 680 65.80 -30.02 19.87
C ASN A 680 67.19 -29.89 20.51
N LEU A 681 67.22 -29.76 21.83
CA LEU A 681 68.44 -29.78 22.66
C LEU A 681 68.21 -30.72 23.84
N SER A 682 69.16 -31.58 24.15
CA SER A 682 69.09 -32.46 25.32
C SER A 682 70.43 -32.64 26.01
N ALA A 683 70.37 -32.87 27.32
CA ALA A 683 71.51 -33.21 28.16
C ALA A 683 71.13 -34.37 29.08
N GLU A 684 71.85 -35.47 28.93
CA GLU A 684 71.62 -36.74 29.62
C GLU A 684 72.86 -37.16 30.43
N THR A 685 72.68 -37.85 31.57
CA THR A 685 73.80 -38.20 32.46
C THR A 685 73.71 -39.64 32.96
N HIS A 686 74.87 -40.29 32.97
CA HIS A 686 75.03 -41.67 33.43
C HIS A 686 75.69 -41.62 34.82
N THR A 687 74.95 -41.97 35.87
CA THR A 687 75.54 -42.14 37.22
C THR A 687 75.69 -43.62 37.58
N LEU A 688 76.58 -43.90 38.55
CA LEU A 688 76.84 -45.24 39.10
C LEU A 688 75.87 -45.61 40.25
N LEU A 689 74.89 -44.77 40.52
CA LEU A 689 73.78 -44.98 41.43
C LEU A 689 72.52 -45.29 40.61
N PRO A 690 71.38 -45.69 41.21
CA PRO A 690 70.20 -46.11 40.47
C PRO A 690 69.45 -44.94 39.76
N GLY A 691 70.12 -44.00 39.08
CA GLY A 691 69.55 -42.77 38.47
C GLY A 691 70.57 -41.94 37.64
N GLY A 692 70.20 -40.76 37.12
CA GLY A 692 71.00 -39.88 36.21
C GLY A 692 70.17 -38.93 35.31
N LEU A 693 70.53 -37.67 35.06
CA LEU A 693 69.55 -36.68 34.55
C LEU A 693 69.18 -36.88 33.07
N SER A 694 67.95 -36.54 32.68
CA SER A 694 67.59 -36.20 31.29
C SER A 694 66.73 -34.93 31.29
N VAL A 695 67.31 -33.84 30.77
CA VAL A 695 66.58 -32.60 30.42
C VAL A 695 66.60 -32.48 28.91
N SER A 696 65.46 -32.17 28.30
CA SER A 696 65.41 -31.73 26.91
C SER A 696 64.51 -30.51 26.74
N GLY A 697 64.98 -29.56 25.95
CA GLY A 697 64.21 -28.41 25.49
C GLY A 697 64.00 -28.47 23.98
N PHE A 698 62.96 -27.81 23.48
CA PHE A 698 62.73 -27.62 22.06
C PHE A 698 62.25 -26.21 21.73
N PHE A 699 62.48 -25.81 20.49
CA PHE A 699 61.85 -24.66 19.84
C PHE A 699 61.29 -25.13 18.49
N ASP A 700 59.99 -25.00 18.30
CA ASP A 700 59.22 -25.40 17.12
C ASP A 700 58.50 -24.18 16.53
N GLY A 701 58.23 -24.20 15.22
CA GLY A 701 57.69 -23.06 14.47
C GLY A 701 58.72 -22.31 13.60
N ILE A 702 59.98 -22.74 13.53
CA ILE A 702 61.01 -22.06 12.71
C ILE A 702 60.57 -22.06 11.24
N GLY A 703 60.33 -20.85 10.70
CA GLY A 703 59.90 -20.66 9.30
C GLY A 703 58.38 -20.69 9.07
N GLN A 704 57.59 -20.90 10.12
CA GLN A 704 56.14 -20.67 10.10
C GLN A 704 55.85 -19.25 10.61
N SER A 705 54.98 -18.52 9.93
CA SER A 705 54.49 -17.22 10.42
C SER A 705 53.38 -17.43 11.44
N GLY A 706 53.38 -16.66 12.52
CA GLY A 706 52.29 -16.65 13.51
C GLY A 706 52.30 -17.81 14.51
N TYR A 707 53.24 -18.76 14.44
CA TYR A 707 53.30 -19.86 15.40
C TYR A 707 54.72 -20.07 15.93
N GLU A 708 54.89 -19.94 17.24
CA GLU A 708 56.10 -20.33 17.94
C GLU A 708 55.74 -21.16 19.18
N ALA A 709 56.45 -22.28 19.38
CA ALA A 709 56.26 -23.16 20.51
C ALA A 709 57.59 -23.52 21.14
N TYR A 710 57.72 -23.32 22.45
CA TYR A 710 58.89 -23.74 23.21
C TYR A 710 58.46 -24.63 24.37
N GLY A 711 59.22 -25.68 24.61
CA GLY A 711 58.91 -26.62 25.67
C GLY A 711 60.14 -27.18 26.33
N ALA A 712 59.94 -27.61 27.57
CA ALA A 712 60.92 -28.28 28.39
C ALA A 712 60.30 -29.56 28.96
N SER A 713 61.01 -30.66 28.83
CA SER A 713 60.62 -31.92 29.45
C SER A 713 61.73 -32.46 30.33
N LEU A 714 61.33 -32.91 31.51
CA LEU A 714 62.19 -33.52 32.51
C LEU A 714 61.85 -35.01 32.58
N SER A 715 62.87 -35.88 32.48
CA SER A 715 62.66 -37.33 32.53
C SER A 715 63.48 -37.94 33.67
N TYR A 716 62.80 -38.73 34.50
CA TYR A 716 63.39 -39.45 35.62
C TYR A 716 63.12 -40.95 35.51
N ASP A 717 64.17 -41.76 35.35
CA ASP A 717 64.18 -43.21 35.36
C ASP A 717 65.05 -43.74 36.53
N TRP A 718 64.58 -44.74 37.27
CA TRP A 718 65.17 -45.19 38.54
C TRP A 718 65.59 -46.66 38.49
N ARG A 719 66.90 -46.89 38.36
CA ARG A 719 67.53 -48.17 37.98
C ARG A 719 68.07 -48.95 39.19
N PHE A 720 67.17 -49.45 40.03
CA PHE A 720 67.50 -50.23 41.23
C PHE A 720 68.32 -51.49 40.98
#